data_AF-A0A9D3PZL7-F1
#
_entry.id   AF-A0A9D3PZL7-F1
#
_cell.length_a   1.000
_cell.length_b   1.000
_cell.length_c   1.000
_cell.angle_alpha   90.00
_cell.angle_beta   90.00
_cell.angle_gamma   90.00
#
_symmetry.space_group_name_H-M   'P 1'
#
loop_
_entity.id
_entity.type
_entity.pdbx_description
1 polymer ?
#
loop_
_entity_poly.entity_id
_entity_poly.type
_entity_poly.pdbx_seq_one_letter_code
_entity_poly.pdbx_strand_id
1 'polypeptide(L)'
;MFRYLGDMDESPFMMDPFAAHRQQMRSLFGSFGFEPYPLSPQIQAPRTPHLQAGAMAPFGMMGMGGGFMDMFGMMGGMMENMERMSGSPSCQTYSSSTVISYSSTDSGAPKVYQQTSEMRTAPGGIRETRQAMRDSESGVERLSIGHHIWDRGHVMERSRNHKTGDREERQDFINLEESEAAAFDEEWRREAGRYPPPNVRGLDYGRDRRAGGGVQQLALPAPPNSSSPPVPHHDSPRHHPSPTRPRYDWLNANCRMSIVKIVAREILDSRGNPTVEVDLHTEKGLFRAAVPSGASTGIYEALELRDGDKSRYKGKGVLKAVAHINDTIGPALIQSEISVLEQEKLDNMMIEMDGTENKSQFGANAILGVSLAICKAGAAEKGVPLYRHIADLAGNTELVLPVPAFNVINGGSHAGNKLAMQEFMVLPVGAESFREALRVGAELYQTLRGVIREKYGQDATNVGDEGGFAPNIVENSEALELLKTAIEKAGFTDKVVIGMDVAASEFYRDGKYDLDFKSPPNPDRHITAEELSEIYQGFVNDYPVVSIEDPFDQDDWPAWSQLTASVGIQIVGDDLTVTNPRRIEKAVEERACNCLLLKVNQIGSVTEAIQACKLAQENGWGVMVSHRSGETEDTFIADLVVGLCTGQIKTGAPCRSERLAKYNQLMRIEEELGDQARFAGHNFRNPSAL
;
A
#
# COMPACT_ATOMS: atom_id res chain seq x y z
N MET A 1 -31.91 45.96 2.14
CA MET A 1 -32.47 44.64 2.47
C MET A 1 -33.03 43.99 1.21
N PHE A 2 -32.90 42.67 1.08
CA PHE A 2 -33.42 41.81 0.00
C PHE A 2 -32.91 42.05 -1.44
N ARG A 3 -31.64 41.65 -1.68
CA ARG A 3 -31.17 41.13 -2.99
C ARG A 3 -30.20 39.93 -2.84
N TYR A 4 -30.40 39.12 -1.80
CA TYR A 4 -29.76 37.80 -1.60
C TYR A 4 -30.79 36.64 -1.73
N LEU A 5 -31.75 36.81 -2.64
CA LEU A 5 -32.83 35.86 -2.94
C LEU A 5 -32.76 35.31 -4.39
N GLY A 6 -31.59 35.39 -5.04
CA GLY A 6 -31.35 34.79 -6.36
C GLY A 6 -30.66 33.43 -6.29
N ASP A 7 -29.56 33.35 -5.53
CA ASP A 7 -28.54 32.31 -5.74
C ASP A 7 -28.79 30.96 -5.01
N MET A 8 -30.03 30.68 -4.58
CA MET A 8 -30.36 29.40 -3.92
C MET A 8 -31.36 28.51 -4.65
N ASP A 9 -32.26 29.05 -5.48
CA ASP A 9 -33.10 28.22 -6.35
C ASP A 9 -32.33 27.73 -7.61
N GLU A 10 -31.20 28.37 -7.94
CA GLU A 10 -30.27 27.94 -9.02
C GLU A 10 -28.96 27.32 -8.50
N SER A 11 -28.86 27.01 -7.20
CA SER A 11 -27.67 26.32 -6.66
C SER A 11 -27.54 24.92 -7.26
N PRO A 12 -26.42 24.55 -7.93
CA PRO A 12 -26.25 23.21 -8.50
C PRO A 12 -26.23 22.10 -7.43
N PHE A 13 -26.06 22.45 -6.15
CA PHE A 13 -26.17 21.52 -5.02
C PHE A 13 -27.62 21.22 -4.60
N MET A 14 -28.60 22.06 -4.98
CA MET A 14 -30.01 21.88 -4.63
C MET A 14 -30.82 21.11 -5.69
N MET A 15 -30.36 21.11 -6.95
CA MET A 15 -31.07 20.49 -8.08
C MET A 15 -30.61 19.07 -8.44
N ASP A 16 -29.36 18.68 -8.13
CA ASP A 16 -28.83 17.36 -8.45
C ASP A 16 -27.88 16.85 -7.34
N PRO A 17 -28.25 15.82 -6.55
CA PRO A 17 -27.43 15.31 -5.45
C PRO A 17 -26.12 14.65 -5.92
N PHE A 18 -25.96 14.40 -7.22
CA PHE A 18 -24.70 13.91 -7.80
C PHE A 18 -23.93 14.99 -8.57
N ALA A 19 -24.37 16.25 -8.65
CA ALA A 19 -23.66 17.27 -9.42
C ALA A 19 -22.25 17.54 -8.87
N ALA A 20 -22.12 17.75 -7.56
CA ALA A 20 -20.82 17.95 -6.91
C ALA A 20 -19.91 16.73 -7.04
N HIS A 21 -20.45 15.53 -6.80
CA HIS A 21 -19.72 14.28 -6.95
C HIS A 21 -19.28 14.02 -8.40
N ARG A 22 -20.14 14.32 -9.40
CA ARG A 22 -19.81 14.24 -10.83
C ARG A 22 -18.81 15.30 -11.26
N GLN A 23 -18.84 16.49 -10.69
CA GLN A 23 -17.86 17.55 -10.95
C GLN A 23 -16.48 17.16 -10.39
N GLN A 24 -16.45 16.58 -9.19
CA GLN A 24 -15.25 16.05 -8.55
C GLN A 24 -14.69 14.83 -9.33
N MET A 25 -15.54 13.87 -9.70
CA MET A 25 -15.17 12.75 -10.57
C MET A 25 -14.70 13.22 -11.96
N ARG A 26 -15.32 14.23 -12.57
CA ARG A 26 -14.83 14.84 -13.83
C ARG A 26 -13.48 15.53 -13.67
N SER A 27 -13.17 16.12 -12.51
CA SER A 27 -11.82 16.64 -12.24
C SER A 27 -10.76 15.54 -12.04
N LEU A 28 -11.17 14.35 -11.59
CA LEU A 28 -10.28 13.19 -11.41
C LEU A 28 -10.04 12.40 -12.70
N PHE A 29 -11.07 12.25 -13.55
CA PHE A 29 -11.04 11.38 -14.74
C PHE A 29 -11.14 12.12 -16.09
N GLY A 30 -11.34 13.44 -16.10
CA GLY A 30 -11.48 14.24 -17.33
C GLY A 30 -10.27 14.18 -18.27
N SER A 31 -9.07 13.92 -17.74
CA SER A 31 -7.85 13.70 -18.52
C SER A 31 -7.78 12.34 -19.25
N PHE A 32 -8.71 11.41 -18.96
CA PHE A 32 -8.69 10.03 -19.45
C PHE A 32 -9.90 9.61 -20.31
N GLY A 33 -10.86 10.52 -20.56
CA GLY A 33 -11.82 10.37 -21.67
C GLY A 33 -12.94 9.33 -21.53
N PHE A 34 -13.25 8.84 -20.32
CA PHE A 34 -14.36 7.90 -20.09
C PHE A 34 -15.63 8.58 -19.54
N GLU A 35 -16.80 8.20 -20.07
CA GLU A 35 -18.12 8.47 -19.47
C GLU A 35 -18.66 7.22 -18.73
N PRO A 36 -19.26 7.36 -17.54
CA PRO A 36 -19.88 6.24 -16.81
C PRO A 36 -21.34 5.97 -17.25
N TYR A 37 -21.69 4.68 -17.39
CA TYR A 37 -23.01 4.18 -17.81
C TYR A 37 -24.14 4.46 -16.78
N PRO A 38 -25.42 4.52 -17.22
CA PRO A 38 -26.57 4.73 -16.33
C PRO A 38 -27.07 3.43 -15.70
N LEU A 39 -27.19 3.40 -14.37
CA LEU A 39 -27.88 2.34 -13.63
C LEU A 39 -29.36 2.72 -13.41
N SER A 40 -30.28 1.79 -13.67
CA SER A 40 -31.70 1.92 -13.34
C SER A 40 -32.23 0.60 -12.73
N PRO A 41 -32.97 0.62 -11.61
CA PRO A 41 -33.38 -0.60 -10.91
C PRO A 41 -34.80 -1.05 -11.27
N GLN A 42 -34.98 -2.36 -11.46
CA GLN A 42 -36.27 -3.04 -11.33
C GLN A 42 -36.25 -3.94 -10.09
N ILE A 43 -37.31 -3.87 -9.28
CA ILE A 43 -37.43 -4.56 -8.00
C ILE A 43 -38.55 -5.61 -8.07
N GLN A 44 -38.31 -6.80 -7.52
CA GLN A 44 -39.36 -7.71 -7.05
C GLN A 44 -39.01 -8.22 -5.63
N ALA A 45 -40.05 -8.41 -4.82
CA ALA A 45 -40.08 -8.94 -3.44
C ALA A 45 -41.20 -10.03 -3.39
N PRO A 46 -41.61 -10.70 -2.27
CA PRO A 46 -41.42 -10.35 -0.83
C PRO A 46 -41.34 -11.52 0.22
N ARG A 47 -41.23 -11.18 1.54
CA ARG A 47 -42.11 -11.59 2.70
C ARG A 47 -41.44 -11.90 4.09
N THR A 48 -41.37 -10.88 4.98
CA THR A 48 -42.08 -10.71 6.30
C THR A 48 -42.13 -11.85 7.39
N PRO A 49 -42.40 -11.54 8.70
CA PRO A 49 -41.74 -10.59 9.64
C PRO A 49 -41.73 -11.04 11.15
N HIS A 50 -41.16 -10.22 12.06
CA HIS A 50 -41.56 -9.95 13.47
C HIS A 50 -40.51 -9.01 14.15
N LEU A 51 -40.72 -8.26 15.25
CA LEU A 51 -41.90 -8.00 16.11
C LEU A 51 -41.99 -6.50 16.54
N GLN A 52 -42.05 -6.14 17.84
CA GLN A 52 -42.22 -4.76 18.37
C GLN A 52 -41.48 -4.48 19.69
N ALA A 53 -41.23 -3.20 19.98
CA ALA A 53 -41.09 -2.62 21.33
C ALA A 53 -41.75 -1.22 21.40
N GLY A 54 -42.15 -0.79 22.61
CA GLY A 54 -43.08 0.35 22.84
C GLY A 54 -42.47 1.74 23.08
N ALA A 55 -43.34 2.70 23.45
CA ALA A 55 -43.10 4.14 23.37
C ALA A 55 -42.51 4.82 24.62
N MET A 56 -41.93 6.02 24.41
CA MET A 56 -41.62 7.00 25.46
C MET A 56 -41.79 8.45 24.97
N ALA A 57 -42.16 9.34 25.91
CA ALA A 57 -42.00 10.79 25.88
C ALA A 57 -42.16 11.31 27.34
N PRO A 58 -41.73 12.54 27.71
CA PRO A 58 -40.80 13.45 27.02
C PRO A 58 -39.56 13.84 27.87
N PHE A 59 -38.51 14.34 27.23
CA PHE A 59 -37.35 15.05 27.82
C PHE A 59 -36.64 14.40 29.04
N GLY A 60 -35.71 13.48 28.75
CA GLY A 60 -34.64 13.06 29.65
C GLY A 60 -33.52 12.36 28.87
N MET A 61 -32.26 12.75 29.04
CA MET A 61 -31.13 12.13 28.33
C MET A 61 -30.87 10.69 28.83
N MET A 62 -30.96 9.72 27.93
CA MET A 62 -29.86 8.82 27.49
C MET A 62 -30.40 7.61 26.73
N GLY A 63 -29.62 7.06 25.79
CA GLY A 63 -29.80 5.66 25.39
C GLY A 63 -29.70 5.26 23.91
N MET A 64 -28.72 5.76 23.14
CA MET A 64 -28.25 5.05 21.93
C MET A 64 -26.76 5.33 21.65
N GLY A 65 -25.96 4.26 21.61
CA GLY A 65 -24.67 4.13 20.90
C GLY A 65 -23.60 5.24 21.07
N GLY A 66 -22.69 5.07 22.03
CA GLY A 66 -21.50 5.92 22.22
C GLY A 66 -20.40 5.79 21.15
N GLY A 67 -20.75 5.71 19.87
CA GLY A 67 -19.80 5.73 18.74
C GLY A 67 -19.89 6.97 17.86
N PHE A 68 -21.04 7.67 17.84
CA PHE A 68 -21.24 8.84 16.96
C PHE A 68 -20.77 10.16 17.57
N MET A 69 -20.95 10.37 18.89
CA MET A 69 -20.42 11.57 19.56
C MET A 69 -18.89 11.60 19.60
N ASP A 70 -18.23 10.44 19.79
CA ASP A 70 -16.76 10.35 19.73
C ASP A 70 -16.24 10.72 18.33
N MET A 71 -16.95 10.39 17.25
CA MET A 71 -16.55 10.79 15.91
C MET A 71 -16.61 12.32 15.70
N PHE A 72 -17.58 13.01 16.31
CA PHE A 72 -17.63 14.48 16.32
C PHE A 72 -16.52 15.09 17.17
N GLY A 73 -16.24 14.54 18.36
CA GLY A 73 -15.11 14.96 19.19
C GLY A 73 -13.76 14.76 18.48
N MET A 74 -13.60 13.62 17.79
CA MET A 74 -12.40 13.29 17.04
C MET A 74 -12.24 14.16 15.78
N MET A 75 -13.34 14.52 15.08
CA MET A 75 -13.29 15.53 14.02
C MET A 75 -12.94 16.93 14.56
N GLY A 76 -13.46 17.31 15.72
CA GLY A 76 -13.09 18.56 16.40
C GLY A 76 -11.60 18.62 16.70
N GLY A 77 -11.06 17.60 17.37
CA GLY A 77 -9.62 17.48 17.65
C GLY A 77 -8.74 17.34 16.40
N MET A 78 -9.25 16.73 15.33
CA MET A 78 -8.56 16.65 14.03
C MET A 78 -8.50 18.02 13.34
N MET A 79 -9.58 18.82 13.40
CA MET A 79 -9.56 20.20 12.90
C MET A 79 -8.68 21.11 13.75
N GLU A 80 -8.71 20.99 15.08
CA GLU A 80 -7.85 21.77 15.98
C GLU A 80 -6.36 21.44 15.76
N ASN A 81 -6.03 20.17 15.49
CA ASN A 81 -4.68 19.76 15.08
C ASN A 81 -4.31 20.23 13.67
N MET A 82 -5.26 20.32 12.71
CA MET A 82 -5.00 20.93 11.41
C MET A 82 -4.79 22.45 11.49
N GLU A 83 -5.56 23.19 12.30
CA GLU A 83 -5.32 24.62 12.56
C GLU A 83 -3.91 24.82 13.15
N ARG A 84 -3.49 23.96 14.10
CA ARG A 84 -2.11 23.97 14.64
C ARG A 84 -1.03 23.59 13.62
N MET A 85 -1.35 22.87 12.54
CA MET A 85 -0.40 22.57 11.45
C MET A 85 -0.28 23.70 10.41
N SER A 86 -1.25 24.63 10.33
CA SER A 86 -1.20 25.80 9.44
C SER A 86 -0.33 26.95 9.98
N GLY A 87 0.90 26.64 10.42
CA GLY A 87 1.81 27.53 11.13
C GLY A 87 2.45 28.68 10.32
N SER A 88 1.81 29.16 9.24
CA SER A 88 2.30 30.30 8.46
C SER A 88 1.18 31.31 8.14
N PRO A 89 1.21 32.53 8.70
CA PRO A 89 0.20 33.57 8.42
C PRO A 89 0.14 34.06 6.96
N SER A 90 0.98 33.51 6.08
CA SER A 90 1.14 33.90 4.67
C SER A 90 0.74 32.81 3.66
N CYS A 91 0.28 31.63 4.09
CA CYS A 91 -0.25 30.61 3.18
C CYS A 91 -1.78 30.65 3.07
N GLN A 92 -2.30 30.31 1.89
CA GLN A 92 -3.71 29.96 1.69
C GLN A 92 -3.88 28.46 1.92
N THR A 93 -4.85 28.07 2.75
CA THR A 93 -5.21 26.66 2.96
C THR A 93 -6.69 26.43 2.66
N TYR A 94 -7.02 25.20 2.25
CA TYR A 94 -8.39 24.76 2.04
C TYR A 94 -8.49 23.30 2.49
N SER A 95 -9.47 23.01 3.33
CA SER A 95 -9.86 21.66 3.73
C SER A 95 -11.34 21.46 3.43
N SER A 96 -11.70 20.24 3.01
CA SER A 96 -13.08 19.83 2.84
C SER A 96 -13.19 18.38 3.27
N SER A 97 -14.24 18.08 4.03
CA SER A 97 -14.54 16.79 4.60
C SER A 97 -16.01 16.49 4.34
N THR A 98 -16.35 15.26 3.99
CA THR A 98 -17.74 14.82 3.83
C THR A 98 -17.90 13.42 4.39
N VAL A 99 -18.82 13.30 5.34
CA VAL A 99 -19.27 12.02 5.92
C VAL A 99 -20.63 11.70 5.32
N ILE A 100 -20.80 10.49 4.81
CA ILE A 100 -22.09 9.99 4.34
C ILE A 100 -22.34 8.64 5.01
N SER A 101 -23.43 8.55 5.76
CA SER A 101 -23.92 7.31 6.36
C SER A 101 -25.19 6.88 5.64
N TYR A 102 -25.25 5.58 5.34
CA TYR A 102 -26.42 4.92 4.74
C TYR A 102 -26.92 3.87 5.73
N SER A 103 -28.20 3.88 6.06
CA SER A 103 -28.85 2.74 6.72
C SER A 103 -30.03 2.25 5.89
N SER A 104 -30.01 0.96 5.56
CA SER A 104 -31.15 0.25 4.97
C SER A 104 -31.96 -0.41 6.07
N THR A 105 -33.29 -0.31 5.94
CA THR A 105 -34.22 -1.28 6.53
C THR A 105 -34.93 -1.98 5.37
N ASP A 106 -35.32 -3.25 5.56
CA ASP A 106 -35.66 -4.20 4.47
C ASP A 106 -36.91 -3.86 3.63
N SER A 107 -37.48 -2.66 3.78
CA SER A 107 -38.68 -2.22 3.06
C SER A 107 -38.76 -0.71 2.82
N GLY A 108 -37.63 0.03 2.76
CA GLY A 108 -37.62 1.48 2.59
C GLY A 108 -36.51 2.00 1.68
N ALA A 109 -36.67 3.24 1.18
CA ALA A 109 -35.55 3.97 0.59
C ALA A 109 -34.44 4.16 1.65
N PRO A 110 -33.16 4.01 1.29
CA PRO A 110 -32.06 4.08 2.25
C PRO A 110 -32.05 5.43 2.95
N LYS A 111 -31.97 5.42 4.27
CA LYS A 111 -31.79 6.63 5.07
C LYS A 111 -30.36 7.11 4.88
N VAL A 112 -30.23 8.27 4.24
CA VAL A 112 -28.99 9.00 4.06
C VAL A 112 -28.89 10.08 5.15
N TYR A 113 -27.79 10.04 5.90
CA TYR A 113 -27.26 11.19 6.63
C TYR A 113 -25.99 11.64 5.91
N GLN A 114 -25.94 12.90 5.48
CA GLN A 114 -24.76 13.50 4.87
C GLN A 114 -24.38 14.75 5.65
N GLN A 115 -23.09 14.91 5.96
CA GLN A 115 -22.54 16.13 6.51
C GLN A 115 -21.23 16.48 5.81
N THR A 116 -21.15 17.70 5.29
CA THR A 116 -19.97 18.28 4.65
C THR A 116 -19.48 19.45 5.51
N SER A 117 -18.18 19.53 5.78
CA SER A 117 -17.55 20.68 6.43
C SER A 117 -16.33 21.10 5.62
N GLU A 118 -16.33 22.36 5.18
CA GLU A 118 -15.27 23.02 4.44
C GLU A 118 -14.69 24.17 5.28
N MET A 119 -13.37 24.37 5.25
CA MET A 119 -12.70 25.52 5.83
C MET A 119 -11.65 26.05 4.86
N ARG A 120 -11.67 27.37 4.62
CA ARG A 120 -10.64 28.09 3.85
C ARG A 120 -9.96 29.09 4.78
N THR A 121 -8.63 29.14 4.80
CA THR A 121 -7.88 30.23 5.43
C THR A 121 -6.99 30.92 4.40
N ALA A 122 -6.77 32.21 4.57
CA ALA A 122 -5.91 33.00 3.71
C ALA A 122 -5.21 34.15 4.48
N PRO A 123 -4.12 34.72 3.94
CA PRO A 123 -3.37 35.78 4.61
C PRO A 123 -4.25 37.00 4.95
N GLY A 124 -3.92 37.67 6.06
CA GLY A 124 -4.73 38.77 6.59
C GLY A 124 -5.86 38.32 7.51
N GLY A 125 -5.76 37.14 8.12
CA GLY A 125 -6.73 36.62 9.08
C GLY A 125 -8.05 36.18 8.46
N ILE A 126 -8.10 36.02 7.14
CA ILE A 126 -9.31 35.61 6.43
C ILE A 126 -9.56 34.13 6.70
N ARG A 127 -10.73 33.82 7.27
CA ARG A 127 -11.25 32.45 7.36
C ARG A 127 -12.68 32.40 6.83
N GLU A 128 -12.97 31.34 6.10
CA GLU A 128 -14.32 30.96 5.67
C GLU A 128 -14.60 29.57 6.23
N THR A 129 -15.78 29.37 6.79
CA THR A 129 -16.27 28.05 7.19
C THR A 129 -17.59 27.79 6.48
N ARG A 130 -17.81 26.56 6.02
CA ARG A 130 -19.07 26.16 5.40
C ARG A 130 -19.43 24.75 5.85
N GLN A 131 -20.58 24.62 6.49
CA GLN A 131 -21.09 23.33 6.95
C GLN A 131 -22.46 23.08 6.33
N ALA A 132 -22.61 21.94 5.66
CA ALA A 132 -23.89 21.49 5.12
C ALA A 132 -24.27 20.14 5.74
N MET A 133 -25.53 19.99 6.13
CA MET A 133 -26.07 18.79 6.74
C MET A 133 -27.37 18.43 6.04
N ARG A 134 -27.57 17.14 5.75
CA ARG A 134 -28.79 16.59 5.20
C ARG A 134 -29.13 15.29 5.91
N ASP A 135 -30.29 15.26 6.54
CA ASP A 135 -30.84 14.05 7.13
C ASP A 135 -32.21 13.73 6.50
N SER A 136 -32.24 12.65 5.72
CA SER A 136 -33.46 12.15 5.08
C SER A 136 -34.47 11.53 6.08
N GLU A 137 -34.03 11.13 7.28
CA GLU A 137 -34.91 10.59 8.32
C GLU A 137 -35.72 11.69 9.02
N SER A 138 -35.10 12.77 9.47
CA SER A 138 -35.84 13.95 9.98
C SER A 138 -36.43 14.82 8.87
N GLY A 139 -35.90 14.74 7.64
CA GLY A 139 -36.23 15.64 6.54
C GLY A 139 -35.56 17.01 6.63
N VAL A 140 -34.59 17.17 7.54
CA VAL A 140 -33.89 18.43 7.82
C VAL A 140 -32.68 18.58 6.90
N GLU A 141 -32.59 19.73 6.26
CA GLU A 141 -31.39 20.24 5.60
C GLU A 141 -30.93 21.50 6.34
N ARG A 142 -29.63 21.61 6.62
CA ARG A 142 -29.00 22.82 7.21
C ARG A 142 -27.79 23.24 6.41
N LEU A 143 -27.57 24.55 6.36
CA LEU A 143 -26.38 25.17 5.80
C LEU A 143 -25.93 26.29 6.74
N SER A 144 -24.69 26.24 7.21
CA SER A 144 -24.03 27.31 7.96
C SER A 144 -22.84 27.83 7.16
N ILE A 145 -22.69 29.15 7.07
CA ILE A 145 -21.58 29.84 6.40
C ILE A 145 -21.03 30.89 7.36
N GLY A 146 -19.75 30.78 7.74
CA GLY A 146 -19.05 31.73 8.60
C GLY A 146 -17.96 32.49 7.85
N HIS A 147 -18.08 33.81 7.80
CA HIS A 147 -17.06 34.74 7.32
C HIS A 147 -16.28 35.31 8.51
N HIS A 148 -14.95 35.27 8.48
CA HIS A 148 -14.09 35.83 9.53
C HIS A 148 -12.96 36.69 8.96
N ILE A 149 -12.63 37.78 9.66
CA ILE A 149 -11.39 38.56 9.49
C ILE A 149 -10.77 38.71 10.88
N TRP A 150 -9.65 38.03 11.12
CA TRP A 150 -9.00 37.93 12.43
C TRP A 150 -9.96 37.41 13.51
N ASP A 151 -10.26 38.22 14.51
CA ASP A 151 -11.14 37.94 15.64
C ASP A 151 -12.61 38.33 15.39
N ARG A 152 -12.90 39.08 14.33
CA ARG A 152 -14.27 39.44 13.90
C ARG A 152 -14.88 38.37 13.01
N GLY A 153 -16.16 38.09 13.17
CA GLY A 153 -16.89 37.16 12.29
C GLY A 153 -18.39 37.36 12.23
N HIS A 154 -18.97 36.88 11.13
CA HIS A 154 -20.41 36.81 10.88
C HIS A 154 -20.74 35.40 10.38
N VAL A 155 -21.64 34.70 11.09
CA VAL A 155 -22.06 33.33 10.77
C VAL A 155 -23.54 33.32 10.46
N MET A 156 -23.91 32.82 9.29
CA MET A 156 -25.30 32.68 8.82
C MET A 156 -25.66 31.20 8.76
N GLU A 157 -26.62 30.75 9.58
CA GLU A 157 -27.21 29.40 9.50
C GLU A 157 -28.63 29.46 8.95
N ARG A 158 -28.95 28.56 8.02
CA ARG A 158 -30.31 28.34 7.50
C ARG A 158 -30.68 26.87 7.65
N SER A 159 -31.87 26.61 8.20
CA SER A 159 -32.46 25.28 8.30
C SER A 159 -33.75 25.22 7.49
N ARG A 160 -34.03 24.05 6.91
CA ARG A 160 -35.30 23.73 6.26
C ARG A 160 -35.69 22.29 6.58
N ASN A 161 -36.92 22.08 7.01
CA ASN A 161 -37.49 20.73 7.15
C ASN A 161 -38.49 20.48 6.01
N HIS A 162 -38.20 19.51 5.14
CA HIS A 162 -39.07 19.17 4.00
C HIS A 162 -40.31 18.36 4.39
N LYS A 163 -40.39 17.81 5.61
CA LYS A 163 -41.54 17.06 6.12
C LYS A 163 -42.57 17.94 6.82
N THR A 164 -42.13 18.96 7.56
CA THR A 164 -43.02 19.91 8.23
C THR A 164 -43.25 21.20 7.43
N GLY A 165 -42.32 21.54 6.53
CA GLY A 165 -42.33 22.79 5.77
C GLY A 165 -41.60 23.95 6.46
N ASP A 166 -41.15 23.75 7.70
CA ASP A 166 -40.51 24.80 8.52
C ASP A 166 -39.20 25.28 7.90
N ARG A 167 -38.91 26.57 8.11
CA ARG A 167 -37.67 27.24 7.70
C ARG A 167 -37.22 28.16 8.82
N GLU A 168 -35.96 28.07 9.19
CA GLU A 168 -35.33 28.98 10.16
C GLU A 168 -34.09 29.61 9.53
N GLU A 169 -33.82 30.85 9.90
CA GLU A 169 -32.60 31.58 9.55
C GLU A 169 -32.08 32.26 10.82
N ARG A 170 -30.80 32.07 11.10
CA ARG A 170 -30.09 32.63 12.26
C ARG A 170 -28.81 33.31 11.79
N GLN A 171 -28.51 34.44 12.39
CA GLN A 171 -27.24 35.16 12.19
C GLN A 171 -26.60 35.34 13.56
N ASP A 172 -25.33 34.94 13.68
CA ASP A 172 -24.52 35.10 14.88
C ASP A 172 -23.32 35.98 14.54
N PHE A 173 -23.05 36.97 15.40
CA PHE A 173 -21.96 37.93 15.25
C PHE A 173 -20.88 37.69 16.32
N ILE A 174 -19.62 37.71 15.92
CA ILE A 174 -18.47 37.46 16.78
C ILE A 174 -17.61 38.72 16.76
N ASN A 175 -17.46 39.38 17.92
CA ASN A 175 -16.73 40.64 18.08
C ASN A 175 -17.14 41.73 17.07
N LEU A 176 -18.43 41.78 16.73
CA LEU A 176 -19.03 42.65 15.72
C LEU A 176 -20.46 42.99 16.17
N GLU A 177 -20.87 44.25 16.04
CA GLU A 177 -22.26 44.64 16.29
C GLU A 177 -23.15 44.32 15.09
N GLU A 178 -24.44 44.00 15.30
CA GLU A 178 -25.39 43.68 14.21
C GLU A 178 -25.47 44.81 13.16
N SER A 179 -25.34 46.07 13.59
CA SER A 179 -25.31 47.24 12.69
C SER A 179 -24.09 47.30 11.77
N GLU A 180 -23.01 46.59 12.09
CA GLU A 180 -21.75 46.57 11.34
C GLU A 180 -21.68 45.40 10.34
N ALA A 181 -22.56 44.40 10.48
CA ALA A 181 -22.62 43.19 9.66
C ALA A 181 -22.52 43.44 8.15
N ALA A 182 -23.30 44.38 7.63
CA ALA A 182 -23.32 44.72 6.21
C ALA A 182 -21.99 45.32 5.72
N ALA A 183 -21.32 46.12 6.54
CA ALA A 183 -20.01 46.69 6.22
C ALA A 183 -18.91 45.63 6.32
N PHE A 184 -18.98 44.75 7.31
CA PHE A 184 -18.08 43.61 7.47
C PHE A 184 -18.17 42.63 6.29
N ASP A 185 -19.37 42.29 5.80
CA ASP A 185 -19.52 41.41 4.63
C ASP A 185 -18.99 42.04 3.32
N GLU A 186 -18.99 43.37 3.19
CA GLU A 186 -18.34 44.06 2.07
C GLU A 186 -16.81 44.09 2.21
N GLU A 187 -16.32 44.34 3.43
CA GLU A 187 -14.89 44.27 3.78
C GLU A 187 -14.33 42.87 3.51
N TRP A 188 -14.98 41.83 4.04
CA TRP A 188 -14.58 40.43 3.87
C TRP A 188 -14.57 40.02 2.41
N ARG A 189 -15.60 40.39 1.62
CA ARG A 189 -15.61 40.12 0.17
C ARG A 189 -14.45 40.80 -0.56
N ARG A 190 -14.07 42.02 -0.17
CA ARG A 190 -12.94 42.75 -0.78
C ARG A 190 -11.58 42.11 -0.45
N GLU A 191 -11.38 41.67 0.79
CA GLU A 191 -10.11 41.06 1.22
C GLU A 191 -10.00 39.59 0.77
N ALA A 192 -11.04 38.78 0.98
CA ALA A 192 -11.10 37.37 0.54
C ALA A 192 -11.10 37.21 -0.99
N GLY A 193 -11.59 38.21 -1.73
CA GLY A 193 -11.55 38.25 -3.20
C GLY A 193 -10.13 38.29 -3.78
N ARG A 194 -9.10 38.61 -2.98
CA ARG A 194 -7.69 38.51 -3.40
C ARG A 194 -7.17 37.06 -3.41
N TYR A 195 -7.87 36.14 -2.77
CA TYR A 195 -7.47 34.74 -2.57
C TYR A 195 -8.58 33.79 -3.03
N PRO A 196 -8.90 33.74 -4.34
CA PRO A 196 -10.00 32.92 -4.85
C PRO A 196 -9.81 31.42 -4.51
N PRO A 197 -10.89 30.66 -4.30
CA PRO A 197 -10.78 29.21 -4.14
C PRO A 197 -10.33 28.54 -5.45
N PRO A 198 -9.72 27.34 -5.41
CA PRO A 198 -8.97 26.75 -6.53
C PRO A 198 -9.71 26.57 -7.87
N ASN A 199 -11.05 26.62 -7.87
CA ASN A 199 -11.89 26.32 -9.05
C ASN A 199 -12.63 27.54 -9.64
N VAL A 200 -12.27 28.79 -9.30
CA VAL A 200 -12.91 29.98 -9.92
C VAL A 200 -12.25 30.34 -11.25
N ARG A 201 -12.61 29.60 -12.31
CA ARG A 201 -12.62 30.09 -13.69
C ARG A 201 -14.03 29.96 -14.26
N GLY A 202 -14.79 31.05 -14.28
CA GLY A 202 -16.05 31.13 -15.00
C GLY A 202 -17.31 31.44 -14.17
N LEU A 203 -17.27 32.43 -13.27
CA LEU A 203 -18.47 33.12 -12.81
C LEU A 203 -18.23 34.63 -12.86
N ASP A 204 -18.65 35.24 -13.97
CA ASP A 204 -18.60 36.68 -14.20
C ASP A 204 -19.83 37.31 -13.55
N TYR A 205 -19.66 38.02 -12.44
CA TYR A 205 -20.78 38.61 -11.70
C TYR A 205 -21.39 39.76 -12.51
N GLY A 206 -22.57 39.52 -13.06
CA GLY A 206 -23.24 40.37 -14.04
C GLY A 206 -23.41 41.83 -13.59
N ARG A 207 -22.72 42.74 -14.28
CA ARG A 207 -22.94 44.18 -14.16
C ARG A 207 -24.14 44.58 -15.02
N ASP A 208 -25.30 44.73 -14.39
CA ASP A 208 -26.56 45.17 -15.01
C ASP A 208 -26.39 46.40 -15.94
N ARG A 209 -26.62 46.20 -17.25
CA ARG A 209 -27.03 47.28 -18.19
C ARG A 209 -27.90 46.75 -19.33
N ARG A 210 -29.23 46.74 -19.13
CA ARG A 210 -30.18 46.93 -20.23
C ARG A 210 -30.38 48.43 -20.47
N ALA A 211 -29.93 48.95 -21.61
CA ALA A 211 -30.64 50.01 -22.37
C ALA A 211 -29.85 50.46 -23.62
N GLY A 212 -30.48 50.34 -24.80
CA GLY A 212 -30.29 51.26 -25.92
C GLY A 212 -29.14 50.99 -26.90
N GLY A 213 -29.49 50.87 -28.19
CA GLY A 213 -28.62 51.38 -29.26
C GLY A 213 -27.97 50.36 -30.21
N GLY A 214 -28.77 49.78 -31.11
CA GLY A 214 -28.55 50.00 -32.55
C GLY A 214 -27.45 49.27 -33.34
N VAL A 215 -27.93 48.55 -34.36
CA VAL A 215 -27.45 48.57 -35.77
C VAL A 215 -26.27 47.65 -36.18
N GLN A 216 -26.61 46.81 -37.19
CA GLN A 216 -25.79 46.09 -38.20
C GLN A 216 -24.79 45.01 -37.72
N GLN A 217 -24.86 43.73 -38.14
CA GLN A 217 -25.24 43.01 -39.38
C GLN A 217 -24.00 42.54 -40.17
N LEU A 218 -23.90 41.21 -40.35
CA LEU A 218 -23.36 40.42 -41.49
C LEU A 218 -23.03 39.01 -40.94
N ALA A 219 -23.94 38.02 -41.00
CA ALA A 219 -24.34 37.19 -42.15
C ALA A 219 -23.33 36.05 -42.48
N LEU A 220 -23.62 34.80 -42.06
CA LEU A 220 -24.16 33.68 -42.88
C LEU A 220 -23.04 32.78 -43.51
N PRO A 221 -23.29 31.53 -43.93
CA PRO A 221 -23.88 30.41 -43.17
C PRO A 221 -23.12 29.06 -43.35
N ALA A 222 -23.54 28.01 -42.64
CA ALA A 222 -23.08 26.62 -42.88
C ALA A 222 -23.90 25.90 -43.97
N PRO A 223 -23.34 24.90 -44.69
CA PRO A 223 -24.00 24.22 -45.81
C PRO A 223 -25.00 23.11 -45.39
N PRO A 224 -25.98 22.75 -46.24
CA PRO A 224 -27.04 21.78 -45.92
C PRO A 224 -26.70 20.33 -46.30
N ASN A 225 -27.22 19.37 -45.52
CA ASN A 225 -27.34 17.97 -45.93
C ASN A 225 -28.49 17.81 -46.94
N SER A 226 -28.24 17.09 -48.05
CA SER A 226 -29.25 16.72 -49.04
C SER A 226 -29.61 15.24 -48.96
N SER A 227 -30.89 14.94 -49.15
CA SER A 227 -31.45 13.59 -49.23
C SER A 227 -31.45 13.08 -50.69
N SER A 228 -31.37 11.75 -50.87
CA SER A 228 -31.45 11.10 -52.18
C SER A 228 -32.51 9.98 -52.18
N PRO A 229 -33.40 9.91 -53.19
CA PRO A 229 -34.42 8.86 -53.34
C PRO A 229 -33.87 7.62 -54.11
N PRO A 230 -34.62 6.49 -54.19
CA PRO A 230 -34.03 5.15 -54.39
C PRO A 230 -33.96 4.66 -55.84
N VAL A 231 -33.21 3.57 -56.05
CA VAL A 231 -33.06 2.83 -57.32
C VAL A 231 -33.47 1.35 -57.11
N PRO A 232 -34.22 0.70 -58.03
CA PRO A 232 -34.75 -0.65 -57.84
C PRO A 232 -33.82 -1.80 -58.29
N HIS A 233 -34.21 -3.01 -57.88
CA HIS A 233 -33.53 -4.31 -58.03
C HIS A 233 -33.15 -4.73 -59.47
N HIS A 234 -32.11 -5.58 -59.56
CA HIS A 234 -32.14 -6.73 -60.48
C HIS A 234 -31.26 -7.90 -60.01
N ASP A 235 -31.78 -9.13 -60.13
CA ASP A 235 -31.13 -10.38 -59.73
C ASP A 235 -30.08 -10.92 -60.73
N SER A 236 -29.23 -11.84 -60.24
CA SER A 236 -28.15 -12.55 -60.97
C SER A 236 -28.68 -13.58 -61.99
N PRO A 237 -27.85 -14.18 -62.89
CA PRO A 237 -27.04 -15.34 -62.47
C PRO A 237 -25.71 -15.65 -63.23
N ARG A 238 -24.77 -16.23 -62.46
CA ARG A 238 -23.86 -17.36 -62.80
C ARG A 238 -22.95 -17.29 -64.06
N HIS A 239 -21.63 -17.27 -63.82
CA HIS A 239 -20.61 -17.78 -64.75
C HIS A 239 -19.77 -18.91 -64.14
N HIS A 240 -19.20 -19.74 -65.01
CA HIS A 240 -18.55 -21.01 -64.70
C HIS A 240 -17.12 -20.86 -64.12
N PRO A 241 -16.61 -21.85 -63.37
CA PRO A 241 -15.25 -21.83 -62.81
C PRO A 241 -14.19 -22.27 -63.83
N SER A 242 -12.99 -21.70 -63.70
CA SER A 242 -11.76 -22.09 -64.41
C SER A 242 -10.54 -21.80 -63.48
N PRO A 243 -9.34 -22.37 -63.69
CA PRO A 243 -8.77 -23.21 -62.64
C PRO A 243 -7.75 -22.56 -61.70
N THR A 244 -7.70 -23.11 -60.48
CA THR A 244 -6.53 -23.24 -59.58
C THR A 244 -5.30 -22.38 -59.87
N ARG A 245 -5.11 -21.32 -59.08
CA ARG A 245 -3.76 -20.85 -58.69
C ARG A 245 -3.39 -21.46 -57.33
N PRO A 246 -2.11 -21.77 -57.05
CA PRO A 246 -1.71 -22.29 -55.75
C PRO A 246 -1.99 -21.26 -54.65
N ARG A 247 -2.61 -21.69 -53.56
CA ARG A 247 -2.56 -20.93 -52.30
C ARG A 247 -1.14 -21.00 -51.76
N TYR A 248 -0.59 -19.84 -51.41
CA TYR A 248 0.50 -19.79 -50.45
C TYR A 248 -0.11 -19.90 -49.05
N ASP A 249 0.04 -21.05 -48.41
CA ASP A 249 -0.33 -21.25 -47.00
C ASP A 249 0.72 -20.60 -46.08
N TRP A 250 0.64 -19.27 -45.93
CA TRP A 250 1.41 -18.52 -44.91
C TRP A 250 0.66 -18.35 -43.58
N LEU A 251 -0.53 -18.96 -43.42
CA LEU A 251 -1.41 -18.76 -42.28
C LEU A 251 -1.15 -19.68 -41.06
N ASN A 252 0.07 -20.21 -40.92
CA ASN A 252 0.50 -20.98 -39.73
C ASN A 252 1.95 -20.65 -39.31
N ALA A 253 2.38 -19.40 -39.51
CA ALA A 253 3.45 -18.83 -38.71
C ALA A 253 2.82 -18.12 -37.50
N ASN A 254 2.88 -18.74 -36.31
CA ASN A 254 2.51 -18.08 -35.06
C ASN A 254 3.35 -16.80 -34.91
N CYS A 255 2.72 -15.63 -35.05
CA CYS A 255 3.37 -14.36 -34.79
C CYS A 255 3.68 -14.32 -33.28
N ARG A 256 4.96 -14.25 -32.92
CA ARG A 256 5.40 -14.23 -31.52
C ARG A 256 4.91 -12.95 -30.86
N MET A 257 4.18 -13.06 -29.74
CA MET A 257 3.94 -11.91 -28.87
C MET A 257 5.23 -11.57 -28.11
N SER A 258 6.00 -10.62 -28.66
CA SER A 258 7.15 -10.02 -28.00
C SER A 258 6.71 -8.91 -27.02
N ILE A 259 7.67 -8.40 -26.26
CA ILE A 259 7.48 -7.23 -25.40
C ILE A 259 7.18 -6.02 -26.30
N VAL A 260 6.02 -5.38 -26.12
CA VAL A 260 5.57 -4.24 -26.94
C VAL A 260 6.12 -2.92 -26.40
N LYS A 261 6.22 -2.79 -25.08
CA LYS A 261 6.68 -1.57 -24.40
C LYS A 261 7.17 -1.90 -22.99
N ILE A 262 8.22 -1.22 -22.54
CA ILE A 262 8.60 -1.14 -21.13
C ILE A 262 8.59 0.34 -20.73
N VAL A 263 8.08 0.66 -19.55
CA VAL A 263 8.11 2.01 -18.96
C VAL A 263 8.42 1.90 -17.47
N ALA A 264 9.54 2.47 -17.05
CA ALA A 264 9.86 2.66 -15.64
C ALA A 264 9.42 4.05 -15.14
N ARG A 265 9.10 4.12 -13.85
CA ARG A 265 8.84 5.36 -13.10
C ARG A 265 9.35 5.26 -11.67
N GLU A 266 9.43 6.41 -11.02
CA GLU A 266 9.72 6.52 -9.60
C GLU A 266 8.39 6.54 -8.80
N ILE A 267 8.28 5.65 -7.82
CA ILE A 267 7.21 5.64 -6.79
C ILE A 267 7.85 5.78 -5.40
N LEU A 268 7.08 5.65 -4.31
CA LEU A 268 7.61 5.66 -2.93
C LEU A 268 7.46 4.29 -2.26
N ASP A 269 8.48 3.90 -1.48
CA ASP A 269 8.43 2.77 -0.54
C ASP A 269 7.60 3.11 0.71
N SER A 270 7.37 2.11 1.56
CA SER A 270 6.60 2.20 2.80
C SER A 270 7.21 3.10 3.87
N ARG A 271 8.43 3.60 3.64
CA ARG A 271 9.16 4.56 4.49
C ARG A 271 9.22 5.95 3.84
N GLY A 272 8.57 6.15 2.69
CA GLY A 272 8.51 7.40 1.94
C GLY A 272 9.79 7.73 1.16
N ASN A 273 10.67 6.76 0.91
CA ASN A 273 11.83 6.93 0.04
C ASN A 273 11.46 6.54 -1.41
N PRO A 274 12.09 7.14 -2.43
CA PRO A 274 11.90 6.71 -3.81
C PRO A 274 12.24 5.24 -4.05
N THR A 275 11.52 4.58 -4.97
CA THR A 275 11.91 3.29 -5.55
C THR A 275 11.39 3.15 -6.98
N VAL A 276 11.85 2.10 -7.68
CA VAL A 276 11.56 1.83 -9.09
C VAL A 276 10.27 1.01 -9.22
N GLU A 277 9.38 1.46 -10.11
CA GLU A 277 8.25 0.68 -10.63
C GLU A 277 8.37 0.54 -12.15
N VAL A 278 8.04 -0.63 -12.69
CA VAL A 278 8.10 -0.96 -14.12
C VAL A 278 6.75 -1.48 -14.61
N ASP A 279 6.24 -0.89 -15.69
CA ASP A 279 5.17 -1.44 -16.52
C ASP A 279 5.78 -2.10 -17.76
N LEU A 280 5.51 -3.40 -17.94
CA LEU A 280 5.76 -4.14 -19.18
C LEU A 280 4.44 -4.38 -19.90
N HIS A 281 4.38 -4.10 -21.20
CA HIS A 281 3.22 -4.35 -22.04
C HIS A 281 3.47 -5.50 -23.02
N THR A 282 2.51 -6.42 -23.10
CA THR A 282 2.35 -7.37 -24.23
C THR A 282 0.93 -7.24 -24.78
N GLU A 283 0.54 -8.02 -25.79
CA GLU A 283 -0.86 -8.04 -26.25
C GLU A 283 -1.85 -8.56 -25.18
N LYS A 284 -1.35 -9.24 -24.14
CA LYS A 284 -2.14 -9.70 -22.98
C LYS A 284 -2.51 -8.56 -22.01
N GLY A 285 -1.82 -7.42 -22.07
CA GLY A 285 -2.07 -6.27 -21.21
C GLY A 285 -0.82 -5.64 -20.62
N LEU A 286 -0.99 -4.99 -19.46
CA LEU A 286 0.04 -4.29 -18.68
C LEU A 286 0.37 -5.11 -17.43
N PHE A 287 1.65 -5.41 -17.25
CA PHE A 287 2.21 -6.14 -16.12
C PHE A 287 3.13 -5.22 -15.33
N ARG A 288 2.80 -5.02 -14.04
CA ARG A 288 3.47 -4.05 -13.18
C ARG A 288 4.28 -4.74 -12.10
N ALA A 289 5.50 -4.28 -11.88
CA ALA A 289 6.28 -4.67 -10.72
C ALA A 289 6.99 -3.48 -10.05
N ALA A 290 7.11 -3.52 -8.73
CA ALA A 290 7.85 -2.52 -7.96
C ALA A 290 8.95 -3.18 -7.12
N VAL A 291 10.04 -2.43 -6.87
CA VAL A 291 11.25 -2.94 -6.23
C VAL A 291 11.31 -2.53 -4.76
N PRO A 292 11.57 -3.46 -3.82
CA PRO A 292 11.79 -3.11 -2.40
C PRO A 292 13.23 -2.64 -2.14
N SER A 293 13.47 -2.01 -0.99
CA SER A 293 14.77 -1.46 -0.56
C SER A 293 15.05 -1.75 0.92
N GLY A 294 16.31 -1.98 1.28
CA GLY A 294 16.75 -2.29 2.65
C GLY A 294 16.85 -1.07 3.59
N ALA A 295 17.05 -1.33 4.88
CA ALA A 295 17.56 -0.37 5.86
C ALA A 295 19.01 -0.73 6.17
N SER A 296 19.17 -1.90 6.82
CA SER A 296 20.41 -2.66 6.87
C SER A 296 20.58 -3.43 5.56
N THR A 297 21.79 -3.39 5.03
CA THR A 297 22.17 -3.98 3.75
C THR A 297 23.58 -4.53 3.87
N GLY A 298 23.75 -5.85 3.77
CA GLY A 298 25.06 -6.49 3.75
C GLY A 298 25.96 -5.89 2.66
N ILE A 299 27.26 -5.82 2.94
CA ILE A 299 28.23 -5.12 2.07
C ILE A 299 28.46 -5.83 0.73
N TYR A 300 27.89 -7.04 0.57
CA TYR A 300 27.98 -7.89 -0.59
C TYR A 300 26.70 -7.90 -1.46
N GLU A 301 25.65 -7.16 -1.09
CA GLU A 301 24.44 -7.03 -1.91
C GLU A 301 24.72 -6.43 -3.31
N ALA A 302 23.94 -6.83 -4.31
CA ALA A 302 23.90 -6.17 -5.59
C ALA A 302 23.44 -4.70 -5.43
N LEU A 303 24.04 -3.78 -6.20
CA LEU A 303 23.96 -2.35 -5.93
C LEU A 303 22.56 -1.78 -6.19
N GLU A 304 21.89 -1.26 -5.16
CA GLU A 304 20.75 -0.36 -5.37
C GLU A 304 21.25 1.00 -5.89
N LEU A 305 21.00 1.31 -7.16
CA LEU A 305 21.44 2.58 -7.74
C LEU A 305 20.56 3.74 -7.26
N ARG A 306 21.19 4.69 -6.57
CA ARG A 306 20.60 5.95 -6.09
C ARG A 306 21.21 7.16 -6.82
N ASP A 307 20.43 8.25 -6.91
CA ASP A 307 20.82 9.47 -7.61
C ASP A 307 21.97 10.22 -6.91
N GLY A 308 22.02 10.20 -5.57
CA GLY A 308 23.04 10.89 -4.78
C GLY A 308 22.84 12.41 -4.65
N ASP A 309 21.85 13.00 -5.33
CA ASP A 309 21.53 14.42 -5.24
C ASP A 309 20.90 14.76 -3.88
N LYS A 310 21.70 15.33 -2.98
CA LYS A 310 21.26 15.73 -1.63
C LYS A 310 20.11 16.73 -1.62
N SER A 311 19.86 17.46 -2.71
CA SER A 311 18.74 18.40 -2.82
C SER A 311 17.39 17.71 -3.07
N ARG A 312 17.40 16.47 -3.58
CA ARG A 312 16.21 15.69 -3.96
C ARG A 312 16.11 14.40 -3.14
N TYR A 313 15.02 14.23 -2.39
CA TYR A 313 14.81 13.06 -1.50
C TYR A 313 16.03 12.71 -0.62
N LYS A 314 16.76 13.72 -0.15
CA LYS A 314 17.99 13.57 0.67
C LYS A 314 19.07 12.69 0.01
N GLY A 315 19.15 12.66 -1.32
CA GLY A 315 20.09 11.80 -2.08
C GLY A 315 19.51 10.46 -2.54
N LYS A 316 18.28 10.11 -2.13
CA LYS A 316 17.68 8.79 -2.37
C LYS A 316 16.81 8.68 -3.63
N GLY A 317 16.83 9.65 -4.54
CA GLY A 317 16.16 9.51 -5.84
C GLY A 317 16.63 8.28 -6.62
N VAL A 318 15.81 7.79 -7.55
CA VAL A 318 16.15 6.64 -8.43
C VAL A 318 16.00 6.97 -9.92
N LEU A 319 16.08 8.26 -10.29
CA LEU A 319 15.90 8.70 -11.67
C LEU A 319 16.95 8.11 -12.62
N LYS A 320 18.17 7.84 -12.15
CA LYS A 320 19.19 7.12 -12.94
C LYS A 320 18.76 5.69 -13.29
N ALA A 321 18.30 4.91 -12.31
CA ALA A 321 17.82 3.55 -12.52
C ALA A 321 16.60 3.52 -13.47
N VAL A 322 15.66 4.46 -13.28
CA VAL A 322 14.51 4.67 -14.17
C VAL A 322 14.95 5.02 -15.60
N ALA A 323 15.97 5.86 -15.78
CA ALA A 323 16.53 6.19 -17.09
C ALA A 323 17.22 4.98 -17.75
N HIS A 324 18.01 4.18 -17.01
CA HIS A 324 18.59 2.95 -17.55
C HIS A 324 17.54 1.97 -18.08
N ILE A 325 16.39 1.85 -17.40
CA ILE A 325 15.27 1.04 -17.91
C ILE A 325 14.67 1.65 -19.18
N ASN A 326 14.28 2.93 -19.14
CA ASN A 326 13.55 3.57 -20.24
C ASN A 326 14.40 3.77 -21.51
N ASP A 327 15.68 4.12 -21.35
CA ASP A 327 16.54 4.56 -22.44
C ASP A 327 17.50 3.45 -22.93
N THR A 328 17.71 2.38 -22.16
CA THR A 328 18.67 1.30 -22.48
C THR A 328 18.06 -0.10 -22.44
N ILE A 329 17.61 -0.57 -21.27
CA ILE A 329 17.13 -1.96 -21.10
C ILE A 329 15.85 -2.20 -21.90
N GLY A 330 14.85 -1.33 -21.75
CA GLY A 330 13.56 -1.42 -22.43
C GLY A 330 13.68 -1.55 -23.95
N PRO A 331 14.36 -0.61 -24.64
CA PRO A 331 14.60 -0.69 -26.07
C PRO A 331 15.31 -1.98 -26.51
N ALA A 332 16.33 -2.43 -25.75
CA ALA A 332 17.09 -3.64 -26.08
C ALA A 332 16.24 -4.92 -25.95
N LEU A 333 15.46 -5.06 -24.88
CA LEU A 333 14.59 -6.23 -24.69
C LEU A 333 13.46 -6.28 -25.73
N ILE A 334 12.88 -5.13 -26.09
CA ILE A 334 11.89 -5.06 -27.19
C ILE A 334 12.55 -5.50 -28.52
N GLN A 335 13.75 -5.00 -28.82
CA GLN A 335 14.49 -5.37 -30.04
C GLN A 335 14.94 -6.84 -30.08
N SER A 336 15.08 -7.51 -28.93
CA SER A 336 15.49 -8.91 -28.85
C SER A 336 14.47 -9.89 -29.44
N GLU A 337 13.19 -9.51 -29.50
CA GLU A 337 12.05 -10.36 -29.83
C GLU A 337 11.95 -11.67 -29.01
N ILE A 338 12.63 -11.73 -27.86
CA ILE A 338 12.56 -12.85 -26.91
C ILE A 338 11.18 -12.85 -26.24
N SER A 339 10.58 -14.04 -26.07
CA SER A 339 9.29 -14.19 -25.40
C SER A 339 9.43 -13.99 -23.89
N VAL A 340 8.43 -13.38 -23.25
CA VAL A 340 8.32 -13.27 -21.79
C VAL A 340 8.25 -14.62 -21.06
N LEU A 341 8.07 -15.73 -21.79
CA LEU A 341 8.18 -17.09 -21.26
C LEU A 341 9.63 -17.51 -20.97
N GLU A 342 10.61 -16.85 -21.57
CA GLU A 342 12.03 -17.19 -21.53
C GLU A 342 12.75 -16.35 -20.44
N GLN A 343 12.27 -16.42 -19.20
CA GLN A 343 12.75 -15.62 -18.06
C GLN A 343 14.28 -15.60 -17.96
N GLU A 344 14.92 -16.79 -17.99
CA GLU A 344 16.37 -16.95 -17.92
C GLU A 344 17.10 -16.21 -19.05
N LYS A 345 16.58 -16.21 -20.29
CA LYS A 345 17.24 -15.52 -21.41
C LYS A 345 17.13 -14.01 -21.30
N LEU A 346 15.99 -13.50 -20.81
CA LEU A 346 15.80 -12.06 -20.60
C LEU A 346 16.60 -11.55 -19.40
N ASP A 347 16.65 -12.30 -18.30
CA ASP A 347 17.48 -11.98 -17.13
C ASP A 347 18.97 -12.00 -17.50
N ASN A 348 19.45 -13.07 -18.15
CA ASN A 348 20.84 -13.16 -18.60
C ASN A 348 21.20 -12.04 -19.58
N MET A 349 20.31 -11.65 -20.51
CA MET A 349 20.53 -10.51 -21.39
C MET A 349 20.70 -9.19 -20.61
N MET A 350 19.91 -8.95 -19.56
CA MET A 350 20.07 -7.75 -18.72
C MET A 350 21.38 -7.77 -17.91
N ILE A 351 21.77 -8.95 -17.39
CA ILE A 351 23.01 -9.15 -16.63
C ILE A 351 24.23 -8.95 -17.54
N GLU A 352 24.24 -9.52 -18.75
CA GLU A 352 25.28 -9.33 -19.76
C GLU A 352 25.39 -7.88 -20.24
N MET A 353 24.26 -7.18 -20.37
CA MET A 353 24.25 -5.75 -20.73
C MET A 353 24.78 -4.84 -19.61
N ASP A 354 24.57 -5.18 -18.34
CA ASP A 354 25.17 -4.47 -17.20
C ASP A 354 26.68 -4.73 -17.13
N GLY A 355 27.08 -6.00 -17.29
CA GLY A 355 28.48 -6.40 -17.41
C GLY A 355 29.30 -6.33 -16.11
N THR A 356 28.67 -6.06 -14.95
CA THR A 356 29.34 -6.00 -13.64
C THR A 356 28.85 -7.10 -12.69
N GLU A 357 29.71 -7.57 -11.79
CA GLU A 357 29.40 -8.65 -10.84
C GLU A 357 28.24 -8.28 -9.88
N ASN A 358 28.16 -7.02 -9.48
CA ASN A 358 27.19 -6.52 -8.50
C ASN A 358 26.09 -5.63 -9.12
N LYS A 359 25.86 -5.73 -10.44
CA LYS A 359 24.82 -4.98 -11.16
C LYS A 359 24.92 -3.45 -10.98
N SER A 360 26.14 -2.93 -10.90
CA SER A 360 26.43 -1.52 -10.57
C SER A 360 26.41 -0.56 -11.76
N GLN A 361 26.31 -1.05 -13.01
CA GLN A 361 26.20 -0.18 -14.19
C GLN A 361 24.79 0.38 -14.34
N PHE A 362 23.76 -0.45 -14.19
CA PHE A 362 22.35 -0.06 -14.26
C PHE A 362 21.68 0.05 -12.89
N GLY A 363 22.20 -0.66 -11.89
CA GLY A 363 21.56 -0.90 -10.60
C GLY A 363 20.75 -2.21 -10.58
N ALA A 364 20.90 -2.99 -9.51
CA ALA A 364 20.08 -4.17 -9.26
C ALA A 364 18.58 -3.84 -9.22
N ASN A 365 18.23 -2.64 -8.74
CA ASN A 365 16.87 -2.09 -8.77
C ASN A 365 16.35 -1.76 -10.17
N ALA A 366 17.22 -1.50 -11.16
CA ALA A 366 16.81 -1.36 -12.55
C ALA A 366 16.47 -2.72 -13.17
N ILE A 367 17.36 -3.70 -13.01
CA ILE A 367 17.23 -5.04 -13.60
C ILE A 367 16.06 -5.80 -12.96
N LEU A 368 15.95 -5.79 -11.63
CA LEU A 368 14.91 -6.53 -10.91
C LEU A 368 13.50 -6.06 -11.28
N GLY A 369 13.26 -4.75 -11.38
CA GLY A 369 11.94 -4.22 -11.72
C GLY A 369 11.43 -4.75 -13.07
N VAL A 370 12.33 -4.86 -14.05
CA VAL A 370 12.04 -5.46 -15.36
C VAL A 370 11.88 -6.98 -15.25
N SER A 371 12.78 -7.66 -14.55
CA SER A 371 12.76 -9.12 -14.30
C SER A 371 11.44 -9.62 -13.69
N LEU A 372 10.93 -8.91 -12.68
CA LEU A 372 9.65 -9.18 -12.03
C LEU A 372 8.46 -8.94 -12.96
N ALA A 373 8.49 -7.88 -13.76
CA ALA A 373 7.42 -7.55 -14.72
C ALA A 373 7.36 -8.57 -15.87
N ILE A 374 8.52 -9.09 -16.32
CA ILE A 374 8.62 -10.21 -17.27
C ILE A 374 7.94 -11.45 -16.68
N CYS A 375 8.28 -11.83 -15.45
CA CYS A 375 7.72 -13.03 -14.80
C CYS A 375 6.18 -12.97 -14.69
N LYS A 376 5.64 -11.79 -14.34
CA LYS A 376 4.19 -11.52 -14.34
C LYS A 376 3.56 -11.63 -15.73
N ALA A 377 4.23 -11.14 -16.77
CA ALA A 377 3.78 -11.28 -18.16
C ALA A 377 3.85 -12.74 -18.65
N GLY A 378 4.89 -13.48 -18.26
CA GLY A 378 5.06 -14.90 -18.57
C GLY A 378 3.96 -15.78 -17.97
N ALA A 379 3.49 -15.46 -16.76
CA ALA A 379 2.33 -16.13 -16.16
C ALA A 379 1.05 -15.92 -16.98
N ALA A 380 0.75 -14.68 -17.35
CA ALA A 380 -0.42 -14.35 -18.17
C ALA A 380 -0.32 -14.87 -19.62
N GLU A 381 0.88 -14.98 -20.18
CA GLU A 381 1.11 -15.59 -21.49
C GLU A 381 0.81 -17.10 -21.47
N LYS A 382 1.24 -17.82 -20.42
CA LYS A 382 0.83 -19.21 -20.15
C LYS A 382 -0.65 -19.36 -19.80
N GLY A 383 -1.31 -18.30 -19.35
CA GLY A 383 -2.68 -18.35 -18.84
C GLY A 383 -2.81 -19.03 -17.47
N VAL A 384 -1.79 -18.89 -16.61
CA VAL A 384 -1.76 -19.48 -15.25
C VAL A 384 -1.50 -18.42 -14.18
N PRO A 385 -1.85 -18.67 -12.91
CA PRO A 385 -1.46 -17.82 -11.79
C PRO A 385 0.07 -17.67 -11.66
N LEU A 386 0.53 -16.57 -11.06
CA LEU A 386 1.96 -16.25 -10.98
C LEU A 386 2.74 -17.30 -10.17
N TYR A 387 2.26 -17.75 -9.01
CA TYR A 387 2.89 -18.84 -8.26
C TYR A 387 3.08 -20.12 -9.08
N ARG A 388 2.15 -20.46 -9.97
CA ARG A 388 2.24 -21.64 -10.86
C ARG A 388 3.28 -21.43 -11.95
N HIS A 389 3.38 -20.22 -12.52
CA HIS A 389 4.44 -19.88 -13.46
C HIS A 389 5.82 -19.94 -12.81
N ILE A 390 5.97 -19.42 -11.58
CA ILE A 390 7.21 -19.50 -10.80
C ILE A 390 7.55 -20.96 -10.48
N ALA A 391 6.58 -21.78 -10.09
CA ALA A 391 6.79 -23.21 -9.87
C ALA A 391 7.32 -23.93 -11.12
N ASP A 392 6.78 -23.62 -12.31
CA ASP A 392 7.29 -24.16 -13.57
C ASP A 392 8.76 -23.74 -13.83
N LEU A 393 9.12 -22.49 -13.51
CA LEU A 393 10.50 -21.99 -13.67
C LEU A 393 11.47 -22.66 -12.69
N ALA A 394 11.02 -22.94 -11.46
CA ALA A 394 11.81 -23.65 -10.45
C ALA A 394 11.93 -25.17 -10.72
N GLY A 395 10.93 -25.75 -11.40
CA GLY A 395 10.78 -27.20 -11.59
C GLY A 395 9.88 -27.88 -10.55
N ASN A 396 9.15 -27.10 -9.76
CA ASN A 396 8.27 -27.59 -8.69
C ASN A 396 6.91 -28.04 -9.23
N THR A 397 6.35 -29.13 -8.68
CA THR A 397 5.07 -29.70 -9.12
C THR A 397 4.00 -29.53 -8.05
N GLU A 398 4.18 -30.14 -6.88
CA GLU A 398 3.32 -29.97 -5.71
C GLU A 398 3.66 -28.66 -4.99
N LEU A 399 2.63 -27.88 -4.63
CA LEU A 399 2.77 -26.54 -4.04
C LEU A 399 2.52 -26.56 -2.53
N VAL A 400 3.20 -25.70 -1.79
CA VAL A 400 3.08 -25.60 -0.32
C VAL A 400 2.91 -24.14 0.12
N LEU A 401 1.92 -23.90 0.96
CA LEU A 401 1.67 -22.63 1.66
C LEU A 401 2.64 -22.50 2.85
N PRO A 402 3.32 -21.36 3.01
CA PRO A 402 4.38 -21.20 4.00
C PRO A 402 3.85 -20.92 5.41
N VAL A 403 4.63 -21.26 6.45
CA VAL A 403 4.45 -20.64 7.76
C VAL A 403 4.88 -19.17 7.68
N PRO A 404 4.01 -18.22 8.07
CA PRO A 404 4.39 -16.81 8.18
C PRO A 404 5.20 -16.57 9.47
N ALA A 405 6.38 -15.95 9.32
CA ALA A 405 7.16 -15.40 10.41
C ALA A 405 6.80 -13.92 10.59
N PHE A 406 5.96 -13.63 11.59
CA PHE A 406 5.46 -12.29 11.84
C PHE A 406 6.43 -11.51 12.73
N ASN A 407 7.13 -10.52 12.19
CA ASN A 407 7.94 -9.57 12.96
C ASN A 407 7.03 -8.70 13.86
N VAL A 408 6.95 -8.98 15.16
CA VAL A 408 5.97 -8.37 16.07
C VAL A 408 6.57 -7.44 17.12
N ILE A 409 7.89 -7.49 17.35
CA ILE A 409 8.64 -6.47 18.09
C ILE A 409 9.88 -6.09 17.26
N ASN A 410 10.04 -4.80 17.00
CA ASN A 410 11.19 -4.25 16.29
C ASN A 410 12.23 -3.67 17.27
N GLY A 411 13.50 -3.98 17.00
CA GLY A 411 14.67 -3.35 17.59
C GLY A 411 15.65 -2.91 16.50
N GLY A 412 16.97 -3.05 16.76
CA GLY A 412 18.03 -2.80 15.80
C GLY A 412 17.90 -1.46 15.06
N SER A 413 18.19 -1.46 13.76
CA SER A 413 18.05 -0.29 12.88
C SER A 413 16.59 -0.02 12.46
N HIS A 414 15.65 -0.93 12.76
CA HIS A 414 14.23 -0.81 12.42
C HIS A 414 13.38 -0.05 13.46
N ALA A 415 13.94 0.31 14.64
CA ALA A 415 13.22 0.99 15.72
C ALA A 415 14.07 1.99 16.52
N GLY A 416 13.45 3.12 16.89
CA GLY A 416 14.03 4.18 17.74
C GLY A 416 14.07 3.86 19.24
N ASN A 417 14.31 2.60 19.60
CA ASN A 417 14.52 2.11 20.97
C ASN A 417 15.99 1.72 21.19
N LYS A 418 16.33 1.16 22.36
CA LYS A 418 17.70 0.70 22.68
C LYS A 418 17.99 -0.74 22.25
N LEU A 419 16.99 -1.62 22.27
CA LEU A 419 17.02 -3.03 21.87
C LEU A 419 17.91 -3.28 20.65
N ALA A 420 18.99 -4.05 20.81
CA ALA A 420 19.99 -4.22 19.75
C ALA A 420 19.55 -5.18 18.64
N MET A 421 18.94 -6.32 18.99
CA MET A 421 18.46 -7.29 18.01
C MET A 421 17.27 -6.73 17.23
N GLN A 422 17.19 -7.04 15.93
CA GLN A 422 16.36 -6.29 14.98
C GLN A 422 14.89 -6.73 14.95
N GLU A 423 14.63 -8.03 15.03
CA GLU A 423 13.29 -8.60 14.83
C GLU A 423 13.03 -9.73 15.83
N PHE A 424 11.89 -9.68 16.50
CA PHE A 424 11.37 -10.79 17.29
C PHE A 424 10.08 -11.25 16.64
N MET A 425 10.14 -12.44 16.05
CA MET A 425 9.12 -13.00 15.18
C MET A 425 8.31 -14.09 15.88
N VAL A 426 7.03 -14.22 15.53
CA VAL A 426 6.18 -15.35 15.93
C VAL A 426 5.77 -16.18 14.71
N LEU A 427 5.92 -17.50 14.82
CA LEU A 427 5.66 -18.48 13.76
C LEU A 427 4.55 -19.45 14.21
N PRO A 428 3.33 -19.38 13.65
CA PRO A 428 2.22 -20.27 14.01
C PRO A 428 2.33 -21.68 13.37
N VAL A 429 3.40 -22.40 13.71
CA VAL A 429 3.71 -23.73 13.15
C VAL A 429 2.65 -24.81 13.44
N GLY A 430 1.87 -24.67 14.51
CA GLY A 430 0.78 -25.58 14.89
C GLY A 430 -0.61 -25.18 14.38
N ALA A 431 -0.69 -24.29 13.39
CA ALA A 431 -1.92 -24.00 12.67
C ALA A 431 -2.22 -25.09 11.61
N GLU A 432 -3.51 -25.30 11.31
CA GLU A 432 -3.98 -26.30 10.32
C GLU A 432 -3.97 -25.76 8.88
N SER A 433 -3.98 -24.44 8.71
CA SER A 433 -3.99 -23.74 7.41
C SER A 433 -3.27 -22.40 7.50
N PHE A 434 -2.90 -21.81 6.36
CA PHE A 434 -2.31 -20.48 6.31
C PHE A 434 -3.29 -19.41 6.84
N ARG A 435 -4.57 -19.51 6.49
CA ARG A 435 -5.63 -18.64 7.05
C ARG A 435 -5.75 -18.75 8.56
N GLU A 436 -5.61 -19.95 9.14
CA GLU A 436 -5.55 -20.08 10.60
C GLU A 436 -4.25 -19.47 11.16
N ALA A 437 -3.10 -19.71 10.54
CA ALA A 437 -1.83 -19.13 10.96
C ALA A 437 -1.89 -17.59 11.00
N LEU A 438 -2.47 -16.96 9.97
CA LEU A 438 -2.66 -15.51 9.93
C LEU A 438 -3.61 -15.00 11.03
N ARG A 439 -4.68 -15.75 11.34
CA ARG A 439 -5.57 -15.44 12.46
C ARG A 439 -4.83 -15.51 13.80
N VAL A 440 -4.08 -16.59 14.05
CA VAL A 440 -3.28 -16.79 15.28
C VAL A 440 -2.26 -15.67 15.45
N GLY A 441 -1.52 -15.33 14.39
CA GLY A 441 -0.57 -14.22 14.40
C GLY A 441 -1.22 -12.86 14.69
N ALA A 442 -2.40 -12.58 14.11
CA ALA A 442 -3.12 -11.33 14.34
C ALA A 442 -3.72 -11.23 15.76
N GLU A 443 -4.30 -12.31 16.30
CA GLU A 443 -4.84 -12.35 17.67
C GLU A 443 -3.71 -12.23 18.71
N LEU A 444 -2.56 -12.89 18.47
CA LEU A 444 -1.36 -12.73 19.30
C LEU A 444 -0.83 -11.29 19.23
N TYR A 445 -0.68 -10.70 18.05
CA TYR A 445 -0.20 -9.32 17.89
C TYR A 445 -1.10 -8.30 18.62
N GLN A 446 -2.42 -8.47 18.57
CA GLN A 446 -3.36 -7.64 19.34
C GLN A 446 -3.21 -7.85 20.86
N THR A 447 -2.97 -9.09 21.30
CA THR A 447 -2.71 -9.43 22.71
C THR A 447 -1.41 -8.80 23.20
N LEU A 448 -0.34 -8.91 22.42
CA LEU A 448 0.98 -8.30 22.66
C LEU A 448 0.88 -6.78 22.79
N ARG A 449 0.06 -6.13 21.96
CA ARG A 449 -0.23 -4.68 22.10
C ARG A 449 -0.78 -4.35 23.49
N GLY A 450 -1.66 -5.19 24.02
CA GLY A 450 -2.21 -5.08 25.37
C GLY A 450 -1.12 -5.20 26.43
N VAL A 451 -0.26 -6.23 26.34
CA VAL A 451 0.86 -6.48 27.26
C VAL A 451 1.86 -5.32 27.27
N ILE A 452 2.28 -4.86 26.09
CA ILE A 452 3.22 -3.73 25.96
C ILE A 452 2.61 -2.44 26.53
N ARG A 453 1.33 -2.16 26.24
CA ARG A 453 0.63 -0.99 26.78
C ARG A 453 0.51 -1.03 28.31
N GLU A 454 0.24 -2.20 28.86
CA GLU A 454 0.12 -2.42 30.31
C GLU A 454 1.47 -2.18 31.03
N LYS A 455 2.59 -2.61 30.43
CA LYS A 455 3.92 -2.53 31.05
C LYS A 455 4.68 -1.21 30.78
N TYR A 456 4.57 -0.64 29.57
CA TYR A 456 5.36 0.53 29.14
C TYR A 456 4.51 1.74 28.68
N GLY A 457 3.18 1.66 28.75
CA GLY A 457 2.28 2.74 28.36
C GLY A 457 1.92 2.78 26.87
N GLN A 458 1.04 3.72 26.52
CA GLN A 458 0.43 3.80 25.19
C GLN A 458 1.46 4.09 24.07
N ASP A 459 2.46 4.91 24.34
CA ASP A 459 3.45 5.36 23.34
C ASP A 459 4.40 4.24 22.89
N ALA A 460 4.61 3.22 23.73
CA ALA A 460 5.36 2.00 23.40
C ALA A 460 4.63 1.07 22.41
N THR A 461 3.35 1.35 22.09
CA THR A 461 2.57 0.59 21.08
C THR A 461 2.53 1.24 19.71
N ASN A 462 3.37 2.24 19.47
CA ASN A 462 3.72 2.65 18.11
C ASN A 462 4.55 1.55 17.42
N VAL A 463 4.53 1.56 16.09
CA VAL A 463 5.14 0.50 15.26
C VAL A 463 6.39 0.98 14.53
N GLY A 464 7.34 0.07 14.32
CA GLY A 464 8.52 0.28 13.48
C GLY A 464 8.21 0.23 11.98
N ASP A 465 9.26 0.22 11.17
CA ASP A 465 9.16 0.17 9.69
C ASP A 465 8.36 -1.03 9.19
N GLU A 466 8.41 -2.15 9.90
CA GLU A 466 7.79 -3.42 9.50
C GLU A 466 6.48 -3.76 10.22
N GLY A 467 6.00 -2.83 11.05
CA GLY A 467 4.72 -2.95 11.72
C GLY A 467 4.74 -3.66 13.07
N GLY A 468 5.89 -4.16 13.53
CA GLY A 468 6.07 -4.66 14.90
C GLY A 468 6.15 -3.50 15.91
N PHE A 469 5.87 -3.77 17.18
CA PHE A 469 5.93 -2.73 18.21
C PHE A 469 7.37 -2.32 18.52
N ALA A 470 7.58 -1.05 18.87
CA ALA A 470 8.88 -0.49 19.25
C ALA A 470 8.92 -0.05 20.73
N PRO A 471 8.77 -0.96 21.71
CA PRO A 471 8.89 -0.60 23.12
C PRO A 471 10.32 -0.17 23.45
N ASN A 472 10.46 0.73 24.43
CA ASN A 472 11.76 1.23 24.88
C ASN A 472 12.44 0.27 25.88
N ILE A 473 12.73 -0.93 25.41
CA ILE A 473 13.47 -1.98 26.12
C ILE A 473 14.94 -1.97 25.69
N VAL A 474 15.81 -2.52 26.54
CA VAL A 474 17.26 -2.67 26.30
C VAL A 474 17.61 -4.15 26.13
N GLU A 475 17.21 -4.96 27.11
CA GLU A 475 17.53 -6.38 27.18
C GLU A 475 16.74 -7.19 26.15
N ASN A 476 17.45 -8.00 25.36
CA ASN A 476 16.83 -8.85 24.33
C ASN A 476 15.94 -9.97 24.93
N SER A 477 16.27 -10.44 26.13
CA SER A 477 15.42 -11.37 26.90
C SER A 477 14.08 -10.76 27.31
N GLU A 478 14.01 -9.43 27.51
CA GLU A 478 12.77 -8.75 27.84
C GLU A 478 11.78 -8.74 26.67
N ALA A 479 12.28 -8.69 25.43
CA ALA A 479 11.45 -8.88 24.23
C ALA A 479 10.88 -10.31 24.15
N LEU A 480 11.71 -11.32 24.40
CA LEU A 480 11.27 -12.73 24.41
C LEU A 480 10.23 -13.01 25.50
N GLU A 481 10.39 -12.46 26.70
CA GLU A 481 9.43 -12.67 27.80
C GLU A 481 8.11 -11.91 27.58
N LEU A 482 8.12 -10.78 26.86
CA LEU A 482 6.89 -10.14 26.36
C LEU A 482 6.16 -11.04 25.35
N LEU A 483 6.89 -11.69 24.44
CA LEU A 483 6.30 -12.64 23.48
C LEU A 483 5.72 -13.86 24.18
N LYS A 484 6.47 -14.49 25.08
CA LYS A 484 5.99 -15.63 25.88
C LYS A 484 4.73 -15.28 26.67
N THR A 485 4.73 -14.14 27.37
CA THR A 485 3.54 -13.63 28.09
C THR A 485 2.35 -13.42 27.15
N ALA A 486 2.58 -12.92 25.92
CA ALA A 486 1.52 -12.70 24.93
C ALA A 486 1.00 -14.03 24.33
N ILE A 487 1.88 -15.00 24.06
CA ILE A 487 1.53 -16.35 23.59
C ILE A 487 0.67 -17.06 24.63
N GLU A 488 1.06 -17.02 25.90
CA GLU A 488 0.32 -17.59 27.03
C GLU A 488 -1.05 -16.89 27.21
N LYS A 489 -1.08 -15.54 27.24
CA LYS A 489 -2.33 -14.76 27.36
C LYS A 489 -3.29 -14.97 26.17
N ALA A 490 -2.77 -15.25 24.97
CA ALA A 490 -3.58 -15.54 23.78
C ALA A 490 -4.04 -17.02 23.72
N GLY A 491 -3.49 -17.90 24.55
CA GLY A 491 -3.83 -19.33 24.55
C GLY A 491 -3.22 -20.13 23.39
N PHE A 492 -2.06 -19.70 22.86
CA PHE A 492 -1.43 -20.28 21.68
C PHE A 492 -0.08 -20.98 21.94
N THR A 493 0.23 -21.32 23.19
CA THR A 493 1.49 -21.97 23.61
C THR A 493 1.82 -23.24 22.81
N ASP A 494 0.82 -24.06 22.47
CA ASP A 494 1.03 -25.29 21.70
C ASP A 494 1.10 -25.06 20.17
N LYS A 495 0.83 -23.83 19.69
CA LYS A 495 0.75 -23.50 18.25
C LYS A 495 1.84 -22.54 17.75
N VAL A 496 2.43 -21.74 18.63
CA VAL A 496 3.34 -20.65 18.24
C VAL A 496 4.75 -20.86 18.82
N VAL A 497 5.74 -20.73 17.94
CA VAL A 497 7.16 -20.70 18.27
C VAL A 497 7.76 -19.34 17.86
N ILE A 498 8.98 -19.06 18.32
CA ILE A 498 9.65 -17.76 18.12
C ILE A 498 10.76 -17.90 17.07
N GLY A 499 10.89 -16.88 16.24
CA GLY A 499 12.06 -16.63 15.39
C GLY A 499 12.72 -15.31 15.78
N MET A 500 13.99 -15.13 15.45
CA MET A 500 14.73 -13.89 15.70
C MET A 500 15.54 -13.52 14.46
N ASP A 501 15.56 -12.24 14.11
CA ASP A 501 16.65 -11.65 13.32
C ASP A 501 17.44 -10.72 14.23
N VAL A 502 18.73 -11.03 14.36
CA VAL A 502 19.66 -10.31 15.21
C VAL A 502 20.29 -9.14 14.45
N ALA A 503 20.54 -9.31 13.14
CA ALA A 503 21.31 -8.38 12.30
C ALA A 503 22.66 -7.96 12.92
N ALA A 504 23.45 -8.93 13.40
CA ALA A 504 24.62 -8.67 14.23
C ALA A 504 25.71 -7.80 13.55
N SER A 505 25.80 -7.81 12.22
CA SER A 505 26.65 -6.91 11.42
C SER A 505 26.47 -5.43 11.80
N GLU A 506 25.25 -5.00 12.11
CA GLU A 506 24.92 -3.61 12.46
C GLU A 506 25.61 -3.15 13.75
N PHE A 507 25.89 -4.08 14.67
CA PHE A 507 26.52 -3.82 15.97
C PHE A 507 27.87 -4.51 16.18
N TYR A 508 28.44 -5.11 15.13
CA TYR A 508 29.80 -5.62 15.13
C TYR A 508 30.82 -4.47 15.12
N ARG A 509 31.79 -4.51 16.04
CA ARG A 509 32.79 -3.48 16.31
C ARG A 509 34.12 -4.14 16.68
N ASP A 510 35.13 -3.98 15.82
CA ASP A 510 36.53 -4.36 16.08
C ASP A 510 36.74 -5.82 16.59
N GLY A 511 36.04 -6.80 16.01
CA GLY A 511 36.13 -8.21 16.41
C GLY A 511 35.22 -8.60 17.59
N LYS A 512 34.27 -7.74 17.95
CA LYS A 512 33.33 -7.90 19.06
C LYS A 512 31.95 -7.35 18.71
N TYR A 513 30.98 -7.50 19.60
CA TYR A 513 29.57 -7.11 19.41
C TYR A 513 29.10 -6.14 20.50
N ASP A 514 28.40 -5.07 20.09
CA ASP A 514 27.88 -4.02 20.98
C ASP A 514 26.35 -4.09 21.14
N LEU A 515 25.87 -4.81 22.14
CA LEU A 515 24.43 -4.96 22.42
C LEU A 515 23.71 -3.68 22.93
N ASP A 516 24.38 -2.53 22.95
CA ASP A 516 23.77 -1.21 23.20
C ASP A 516 24.30 -0.15 22.21
N PHE A 517 24.59 -0.55 20.96
CA PHE A 517 25.20 0.29 19.89
C PHE A 517 24.45 1.59 19.56
N LYS A 518 23.17 1.69 19.94
CA LYS A 518 22.34 2.89 19.78
C LYS A 518 22.55 3.94 20.88
N SER A 519 23.21 3.56 21.98
CA SER A 519 23.73 4.47 23.00
C SER A 519 25.16 4.93 22.65
N PRO A 520 25.68 6.01 23.28
CA PRO A 520 27.04 6.49 23.02
C PRO A 520 28.09 5.35 23.08
N PRO A 521 29.09 5.32 22.17
CA PRO A 521 30.04 4.21 22.07
C PRO A 521 30.80 3.96 23.36
N ASN A 522 30.91 2.68 23.75
CA ASN A 522 31.65 2.25 24.92
C ASN A 522 32.29 0.87 24.68
N PRO A 523 33.60 0.79 24.33
CA PRO A 523 34.28 -0.48 24.09
C PRO A 523 34.27 -1.47 25.27
N ASP A 524 34.13 -0.99 26.51
CA ASP A 524 34.20 -1.83 27.71
C ASP A 524 32.96 -2.74 27.88
N ARG A 525 31.84 -2.44 27.18
CA ARG A 525 30.64 -3.30 27.14
C ARG A 525 30.59 -4.24 25.92
N HIS A 526 31.59 -4.22 25.04
CA HIS A 526 31.60 -5.07 23.85
C HIS A 526 31.92 -6.53 24.22
N ILE A 527 31.03 -7.44 23.83
CA ILE A 527 31.16 -8.89 24.08
C ILE A 527 31.77 -9.62 22.88
N THR A 528 32.36 -10.77 23.15
CA THR A 528 32.93 -11.69 22.15
C THR A 528 31.86 -12.50 21.41
N ALA A 529 32.25 -13.16 20.32
CA ALA A 529 31.37 -14.09 19.61
C ALA A 529 30.95 -15.28 20.50
N GLU A 530 31.86 -15.76 21.35
CA GLU A 530 31.62 -16.83 22.30
C GLU A 530 30.58 -16.43 23.37
N GLU A 531 30.74 -15.25 24.00
CA GLU A 531 29.77 -14.71 24.96
C GLU A 531 28.39 -14.48 24.31
N LEU A 532 28.36 -14.03 23.05
CA LEU A 532 27.11 -13.85 22.31
C LEU A 532 26.45 -15.20 21.93
N SER A 533 27.26 -16.23 21.61
CA SER A 533 26.80 -17.61 21.39
C SER A 533 26.19 -18.22 22.66
N GLU A 534 26.74 -17.95 23.83
CA GLU A 534 26.17 -18.37 25.12
C GLU A 534 24.80 -17.71 25.38
N ILE A 535 24.63 -16.43 25.04
CA ILE A 535 23.34 -15.72 25.11
C ILE A 535 22.29 -16.39 24.21
N TYR A 536 22.62 -16.72 22.96
CA TYR A 536 21.69 -17.41 22.06
C TYR A 536 21.32 -18.81 22.55
N GLN A 537 22.28 -19.57 23.07
CA GLN A 537 22.00 -20.87 23.68
C GLN A 537 21.06 -20.74 24.89
N GLY A 538 21.24 -19.70 25.72
CA GLY A 538 20.27 -19.34 26.76
C GLY A 538 18.86 -19.11 26.20
N PHE A 539 18.73 -18.32 25.13
CA PHE A 539 17.43 -18.03 24.50
C PHE A 539 16.75 -19.28 23.91
N VAL A 540 17.51 -20.20 23.32
CA VAL A 540 16.99 -21.48 22.79
C VAL A 540 16.58 -22.45 23.90
N ASN A 541 17.21 -22.37 25.08
CA ASN A 541 16.86 -23.21 26.23
C ASN A 541 15.65 -22.69 27.01
N ASP A 542 15.53 -21.37 27.18
CA ASP A 542 14.54 -20.74 28.06
C ASP A 542 13.22 -20.35 27.36
N TYR A 543 13.23 -20.24 26.02
CA TYR A 543 12.11 -19.80 25.19
C TYR A 543 11.93 -20.73 23.97
N PRO A 544 10.74 -20.79 23.34
CA PRO A 544 10.50 -21.63 22.17
C PRO A 544 11.11 -21.05 20.87
N VAL A 545 12.38 -20.66 20.90
CA VAL A 545 13.11 -20.13 19.73
C VAL A 545 13.52 -21.29 18.82
N VAL A 546 13.06 -21.25 17.56
CA VAL A 546 13.33 -22.30 16.55
C VAL A 546 14.09 -21.81 15.32
N SER A 547 14.31 -20.49 15.21
CA SER A 547 15.04 -19.86 14.11
C SER A 547 15.79 -18.63 14.61
N ILE A 548 17.08 -18.53 14.30
CA ILE A 548 17.89 -17.32 14.52
C ILE A 548 18.56 -16.94 13.19
N GLU A 549 18.39 -15.69 12.79
CA GLU A 549 18.95 -15.07 11.59
C GLU A 549 20.04 -14.06 11.97
N ASP A 550 21.11 -14.03 11.18
CA ASP A 550 22.30 -13.18 11.35
C ASP A 550 22.83 -13.05 12.80
N PRO A 551 23.08 -14.17 13.52
CA PRO A 551 23.62 -14.17 14.88
C PRO A 551 25.00 -13.53 15.02
N PHE A 552 25.78 -13.44 13.93
CA PHE A 552 27.13 -12.87 13.90
C PHE A 552 27.33 -12.03 12.65
N ASP A 553 28.42 -11.26 12.60
CA ASP A 553 28.76 -10.44 11.44
C ASP A 553 28.87 -11.29 10.16
N GLN A 554 28.53 -10.66 9.04
CA GLN A 554 28.55 -11.25 7.69
C GLN A 554 29.89 -11.90 7.29
N ASP A 555 31.02 -11.56 7.92
CA ASP A 555 32.34 -12.19 7.68
C ASP A 555 32.94 -12.93 8.90
N ASP A 556 32.21 -13.08 10.02
CA ASP A 556 32.66 -13.85 11.20
C ASP A 556 32.38 -15.37 11.04
N TRP A 557 32.84 -15.91 9.91
CA TRP A 557 32.64 -17.32 9.51
C TRP A 557 32.91 -18.35 10.61
N PRO A 558 33.95 -18.24 11.47
CA PRO A 558 34.18 -19.19 12.55
C PRO A 558 33.11 -19.17 13.64
N ALA A 559 32.51 -18.02 13.96
CA ALA A 559 31.44 -17.93 14.95
C ALA A 559 30.15 -18.59 14.47
N TRP A 560 29.77 -18.29 13.22
CA TRP A 560 28.65 -18.93 12.51
C TRP A 560 28.74 -20.46 12.55
N SER A 561 29.87 -21.03 12.09
CA SER A 561 30.08 -22.47 12.07
C SER A 561 30.07 -23.12 13.46
N GLN A 562 30.56 -22.41 14.49
CA GLN A 562 30.54 -22.89 15.88
C GLN A 562 29.12 -22.95 16.46
N LEU A 563 28.31 -21.90 16.28
CA LEU A 563 26.92 -21.90 16.75
C LEU A 563 26.06 -22.91 15.99
N THR A 564 26.16 -22.97 14.66
CA THR A 564 25.41 -23.95 13.84
C THR A 564 25.77 -25.39 14.19
N ALA A 565 26.98 -25.66 14.69
CA ALA A 565 27.37 -26.96 15.22
C ALA A 565 26.87 -27.24 16.65
N SER A 566 26.51 -26.23 17.45
CA SER A 566 26.08 -26.38 18.84
C SER A 566 24.56 -26.43 19.03
N VAL A 567 23.75 -25.97 18.06
CA VAL A 567 22.28 -25.91 18.17
C VAL A 567 21.55 -26.76 17.11
N GLY A 568 20.38 -27.29 17.48
CA GLY A 568 19.51 -28.07 16.57
C GLY A 568 18.48 -27.25 15.78
N ILE A 569 18.41 -25.94 16.02
CA ILE A 569 17.40 -25.04 15.46
C ILE A 569 17.73 -24.64 14.00
N GLN A 570 16.88 -23.81 13.41
CA GLN A 570 17.21 -23.15 12.15
C GLN A 570 18.18 -21.99 12.39
N ILE A 571 19.27 -21.94 11.61
CA ILE A 571 20.18 -20.79 11.55
C ILE A 571 20.10 -20.25 10.13
N VAL A 572 19.70 -18.99 9.99
CA VAL A 572 19.42 -18.33 8.70
C VAL A 572 20.56 -17.37 8.37
N GLY A 573 21.11 -17.48 7.17
CA GLY A 573 22.06 -16.50 6.64
C GLY A 573 21.38 -15.47 5.74
N ASP A 574 21.37 -14.22 6.16
CA ASP A 574 20.91 -13.05 5.41
C ASP A 574 22.10 -12.25 4.87
N ASP A 575 22.68 -11.29 5.61
CA ASP A 575 23.86 -10.54 5.18
C ASP A 575 25.09 -11.45 4.98
N LEU A 576 25.14 -12.60 5.67
CA LEU A 576 26.15 -13.65 5.41
C LEU A 576 26.13 -14.13 3.95
N THR A 577 24.94 -14.26 3.35
CA THR A 577 24.77 -14.92 2.04
C THR A 577 24.31 -13.98 0.94
N VAL A 578 23.61 -12.89 1.27
CA VAL A 578 23.03 -11.87 0.38
C VAL A 578 22.33 -12.43 -0.86
N THR A 579 21.66 -13.58 -0.73
CA THR A 579 21.04 -14.32 -1.84
C THR A 579 22.03 -14.61 -3.00
N ASN A 580 23.35 -14.63 -2.73
CA ASN A 580 24.42 -14.76 -3.73
C ASN A 580 24.97 -16.19 -3.76
N PRO A 581 24.91 -16.91 -4.90
CA PRO A 581 25.39 -18.29 -5.02
C PRO A 581 26.80 -18.53 -4.48
N ARG A 582 27.76 -17.62 -4.71
CA ARG A 582 29.16 -17.79 -4.24
C ARG A 582 29.28 -17.79 -2.71
N ARG A 583 28.48 -16.95 -2.03
CA ARG A 583 28.48 -16.91 -0.56
C ARG A 583 27.65 -18.04 0.03
N ILE A 584 26.59 -18.50 -0.65
CA ILE A 584 25.84 -19.70 -0.29
C ILE A 584 26.74 -20.94 -0.40
N GLU A 585 27.48 -21.13 -1.50
CA GLU A 585 28.46 -22.21 -1.68
C GLU A 585 29.47 -22.24 -0.52
N LYS A 586 30.12 -21.10 -0.22
CA LYS A 586 31.04 -21.00 0.93
C LYS A 586 30.35 -21.33 2.26
N ALA A 587 29.13 -20.85 2.49
CA ALA A 587 28.39 -21.08 3.73
C ALA A 587 27.95 -22.55 3.90
N VAL A 588 27.71 -23.26 2.80
CA VAL A 588 27.54 -24.73 2.78
C VAL A 588 28.86 -25.44 3.12
N GLU A 589 29.98 -25.04 2.49
CA GLU A 589 31.30 -25.65 2.74
C GLU A 589 31.75 -25.51 4.20
N GLU A 590 31.64 -24.31 4.76
CA GLU A 590 32.00 -23.98 6.16
C GLU A 590 30.95 -24.48 7.17
N ARG A 591 29.78 -24.94 6.71
CA ARG A 591 28.59 -25.27 7.53
C ARG A 591 28.16 -24.12 8.45
N ALA A 592 28.23 -22.91 7.92
CA ALA A 592 28.01 -21.66 8.67
C ALA A 592 26.55 -21.48 9.11
N CYS A 593 25.59 -21.90 8.29
CA CYS A 593 24.16 -21.86 8.60
C CYS A 593 23.41 -23.05 7.97
N ASN A 594 22.08 -23.12 8.10
CA ASN A 594 21.26 -24.22 7.56
C ASN A 594 19.93 -23.75 6.91
N CYS A 595 19.81 -22.44 6.66
CA CYS A 595 18.72 -21.82 5.93
C CYS A 595 19.22 -20.57 5.21
N LEU A 596 18.74 -20.35 3.99
CA LEU A 596 18.93 -19.11 3.24
C LEU A 596 17.80 -18.13 3.57
N LEU A 597 18.11 -16.85 3.82
CA LEU A 597 17.12 -15.80 3.63
C LEU A 597 17.14 -15.35 2.17
N LEU A 598 16.00 -15.43 1.49
CA LEU A 598 15.90 -15.12 0.07
C LEU A 598 15.23 -13.77 -0.17
N LYS A 599 16.05 -12.76 -0.50
CA LYS A 599 15.63 -11.40 -0.87
C LYS A 599 16.01 -11.16 -2.33
N VAL A 600 15.02 -11.17 -3.23
CA VAL A 600 15.23 -11.04 -4.68
C VAL A 600 16.03 -9.79 -5.10
N ASN A 601 15.99 -8.71 -4.31
CA ASN A 601 16.74 -7.48 -4.59
C ASN A 601 18.20 -7.48 -4.14
N GLN A 602 18.62 -8.43 -3.28
CA GLN A 602 20.04 -8.61 -2.95
C GLN A 602 20.84 -9.20 -4.11
N ILE A 603 20.18 -10.00 -4.96
CA ILE A 603 20.82 -10.60 -6.15
C ILE A 603 20.44 -9.90 -7.45
N GLY A 604 19.19 -9.40 -7.58
CA GLY A 604 18.78 -8.46 -8.64
C GLY A 604 18.09 -9.06 -9.86
N SER A 605 17.80 -10.37 -9.90
CA SER A 605 16.93 -10.98 -10.91
C SER A 605 16.12 -12.15 -10.34
N VAL A 606 15.00 -12.49 -10.99
CA VAL A 606 14.17 -13.66 -10.63
C VAL A 606 14.93 -14.95 -10.89
N THR A 607 15.66 -15.06 -12.01
CA THR A 607 16.43 -16.25 -12.37
C THR A 607 17.51 -16.58 -11.32
N GLU A 608 18.34 -15.60 -10.94
CA GLU A 608 19.39 -15.84 -9.94
C GLU A 608 18.81 -16.13 -8.55
N ALA A 609 17.66 -15.54 -8.20
CA ALA A 609 16.97 -15.88 -6.95
C ALA A 609 16.44 -17.32 -6.96
N ILE A 610 15.83 -17.80 -8.06
CA ILE A 610 15.42 -19.20 -8.20
C ILE A 610 16.64 -20.12 -8.10
N GLN A 611 17.77 -19.77 -8.73
CA GLN A 611 19.01 -20.53 -8.64
C GLN A 611 19.57 -20.59 -7.20
N ALA A 612 19.57 -19.47 -6.47
CA ALA A 612 19.98 -19.41 -5.06
C ALA A 612 19.07 -20.27 -4.15
N CYS A 613 17.75 -20.24 -4.38
CA CYS A 613 16.80 -21.12 -3.68
C CYS A 613 17.13 -22.60 -3.90
N LYS A 614 17.33 -22.99 -5.17
CA LYS A 614 17.65 -24.37 -5.54
C LYS A 614 18.98 -24.83 -4.95
N LEU A 615 20.02 -24.01 -5.04
CA LEU A 615 21.33 -24.29 -4.44
C LEU A 615 21.22 -24.57 -2.93
N ALA A 616 20.43 -23.79 -2.20
CA ALA A 616 20.19 -24.03 -0.78
C ALA A 616 19.42 -25.35 -0.55
N GLN A 617 18.30 -25.56 -1.26
CA GLN A 617 17.48 -26.77 -1.14
C GLN A 617 18.23 -28.06 -1.52
N GLU A 618 19.05 -28.02 -2.57
CA GLU A 618 19.90 -29.14 -3.02
C GLU A 618 20.97 -29.52 -1.99
N ASN A 619 21.40 -28.56 -1.14
CA ASN A 619 22.28 -28.79 0.01
C ASN A 619 21.52 -29.08 1.33
N GLY A 620 20.21 -29.33 1.25
CA GLY A 620 19.37 -29.71 2.40
C GLY A 620 19.04 -28.56 3.35
N TRP A 621 19.19 -27.31 2.92
CA TRP A 621 18.83 -26.13 3.71
C TRP A 621 17.35 -25.76 3.56
N GLY A 622 16.82 -25.09 4.58
CA GLY A 622 15.59 -24.31 4.45
C GLY A 622 15.81 -23.08 3.57
N VAL A 623 14.71 -22.50 3.07
CA VAL A 623 14.74 -21.17 2.43
C VAL A 623 13.58 -20.35 2.97
N MET A 624 13.86 -19.20 3.57
CA MET A 624 12.84 -18.26 4.00
C MET A 624 12.79 -17.10 3.01
N VAL A 625 11.71 -17.02 2.24
CA VAL A 625 11.47 -15.88 1.36
C VAL A 625 11.23 -14.63 2.21
N SER A 626 11.83 -13.52 1.83
CA SER A 626 11.81 -12.30 2.64
C SER A 626 11.40 -11.06 1.85
N HIS A 627 10.66 -10.19 2.53
CA HIS A 627 10.52 -8.79 2.19
C HIS A 627 11.80 -7.97 2.46
N ARG A 628 11.72 -6.64 2.33
CA ARG A 628 12.66 -5.67 2.93
C ARG A 628 11.91 -4.67 3.81
N SER A 629 12.60 -3.96 4.70
CA SER A 629 11.99 -2.92 5.54
C SER A 629 11.41 -1.74 4.75
N GLY A 630 11.97 -1.39 3.58
CA GLY A 630 11.28 -0.57 2.57
C GLY A 630 10.54 -1.44 1.56
N GLU A 631 9.23 -1.60 1.73
CA GLU A 631 8.37 -2.40 0.84
C GLU A 631 7.38 -1.53 0.08
N THR A 632 6.64 -2.15 -0.84
CA THR A 632 5.63 -1.55 -1.70
C THR A 632 4.31 -2.33 -1.61
N GLU A 633 3.29 -1.92 -2.35
CA GLU A 633 2.05 -2.67 -2.53
C GLU A 633 2.20 -3.93 -3.42
N ASP A 634 3.38 -4.16 -4.03
CA ASP A 634 3.63 -5.38 -4.81
C ASP A 634 3.45 -6.63 -3.93
N THR A 635 3.05 -7.74 -4.54
CA THR A 635 2.77 -9.00 -3.84
C THR A 635 3.61 -10.17 -4.36
N PHE A 636 4.57 -9.91 -5.26
CA PHE A 636 5.38 -10.95 -5.92
C PHE A 636 5.95 -12.01 -4.97
N ILE A 637 6.45 -11.62 -3.79
CA ILE A 637 7.06 -12.57 -2.85
C ILE A 637 6.05 -13.58 -2.23
N ALA A 638 4.75 -13.28 -2.23
CA ALA A 638 3.70 -14.21 -1.83
C ALA A 638 3.49 -15.32 -2.87
N ASP A 639 3.51 -14.98 -4.15
CA ASP A 639 3.49 -15.95 -5.24
C ASP A 639 4.84 -16.70 -5.34
N LEU A 640 5.96 -16.02 -5.06
CA LEU A 640 7.30 -16.59 -5.09
C LEU A 640 7.48 -17.70 -4.06
N VAL A 641 7.08 -17.49 -2.80
CA VAL A 641 7.26 -18.51 -1.74
C VAL A 641 6.46 -19.78 -2.00
N VAL A 642 5.24 -19.65 -2.55
CA VAL A 642 4.41 -20.80 -2.95
C VAL A 642 5.00 -21.48 -4.17
N GLY A 643 5.44 -20.72 -5.19
CA GLY A 643 6.06 -21.28 -6.39
C GLY A 643 7.39 -21.99 -6.12
N LEU A 644 8.23 -21.44 -5.24
CA LEU A 644 9.48 -22.05 -4.78
C LEU A 644 9.27 -23.16 -3.74
N CYS A 645 8.05 -23.33 -3.22
CA CYS A 645 7.67 -24.36 -2.25
C CYS A 645 8.56 -24.36 -1.00
N THR A 646 8.96 -23.17 -0.49
CA THR A 646 10.00 -23.10 0.55
C THR A 646 9.48 -23.33 1.97
N GLY A 647 8.16 -23.25 2.17
CA GLY A 647 7.51 -23.58 3.44
C GLY A 647 7.56 -22.47 4.51
N GLN A 648 8.21 -21.34 4.26
CA GLN A 648 8.33 -20.23 5.22
C GLN A 648 8.56 -18.88 4.53
N ILE A 649 7.93 -17.83 5.07
CA ILE A 649 8.06 -16.43 4.62
C ILE A 649 8.16 -15.47 5.80
N LYS A 650 9.11 -14.52 5.77
CA LYS A 650 9.02 -13.31 6.59
C LYS A 650 8.60 -12.12 5.74
N THR A 651 7.45 -11.53 6.06
CA THR A 651 6.95 -10.34 5.36
C THR A 651 6.35 -9.29 6.30
N GLY A 652 6.83 -9.26 7.56
CA GLY A 652 6.54 -8.23 8.57
C GLY A 652 5.40 -8.60 9.51
N ALA A 653 4.95 -7.63 10.31
CA ALA A 653 3.81 -7.82 11.21
C ALA A 653 2.49 -8.08 10.44
N PRO A 654 1.43 -8.58 11.10
CA PRO A 654 0.05 -8.46 10.63
C PRO A 654 -0.45 -6.99 10.79
N CYS A 655 0.37 -6.02 10.38
CA CYS A 655 0.15 -4.58 10.48
C CYS A 655 0.88 -3.88 9.32
N ARG A 656 0.35 -2.74 8.88
CA ARG A 656 0.78 -1.96 7.71
C ARG A 656 0.54 -2.68 6.37
N SER A 657 0.02 -1.96 5.38
CA SER A 657 -0.58 -2.56 4.19
C SER A 657 0.42 -3.17 3.20
N GLU A 658 1.65 -2.69 3.16
CA GLU A 658 2.74 -3.28 2.38
C GLU A 658 3.14 -4.68 2.86
N ARG A 659 2.83 -5.01 4.13
CA ARG A 659 3.01 -6.34 4.74
C ARG A 659 1.76 -7.19 4.51
N LEU A 660 0.60 -6.64 4.88
CA LEU A 660 -0.70 -7.28 4.72
C LEU A 660 -1.04 -7.59 3.26
N ALA A 661 -0.52 -6.86 2.26
CA ALA A 661 -0.71 -7.17 0.85
C ALA A 661 -0.25 -8.60 0.51
N LYS A 662 0.92 -9.02 1.02
CA LYS A 662 1.48 -10.36 0.81
C LYS A 662 0.69 -11.42 1.57
N TYR A 663 0.39 -11.18 2.85
CA TYR A 663 -0.42 -12.11 3.64
C TYR A 663 -1.84 -12.30 3.08
N ASN A 664 -2.47 -11.22 2.60
CA ASN A 664 -3.76 -11.29 1.91
C ASN A 664 -3.66 -12.00 0.56
N GLN A 665 -2.53 -11.89 -0.15
CA GLN A 665 -2.29 -12.64 -1.38
C GLN A 665 -2.13 -14.15 -1.09
N LEU A 666 -1.40 -14.53 -0.05
CA LEU A 666 -1.29 -15.93 0.38
C LEU A 666 -2.66 -16.53 0.77
N MET A 667 -3.55 -15.78 1.42
CA MET A 667 -4.94 -16.24 1.64
C MET A 667 -5.72 -16.49 0.33
N ARG A 668 -5.51 -15.66 -0.71
CA ARG A 668 -6.14 -15.86 -2.02
C ARG A 668 -5.57 -17.07 -2.75
N ILE A 669 -4.26 -17.29 -2.64
CA ILE A 669 -3.59 -18.47 -3.23
C ILE A 669 -4.08 -19.75 -2.53
N GLU A 670 -4.21 -19.74 -1.20
CA GLU A 670 -4.82 -20.86 -0.45
C GLU A 670 -6.27 -21.12 -0.89
N GLU A 671 -7.09 -20.08 -1.06
CA GLU A 671 -8.47 -20.20 -1.54
C GLU A 671 -8.56 -20.71 -2.99
N GLU A 672 -7.65 -20.31 -3.87
CA GLU A 672 -7.59 -20.76 -5.27
C GLU A 672 -7.12 -22.21 -5.41
N LEU A 673 -6.15 -22.64 -4.58
CA LEU A 673 -5.68 -24.02 -4.55
C LEU A 673 -6.69 -24.99 -3.92
N GLY A 674 -7.51 -24.52 -2.97
CA GLY A 674 -8.57 -25.31 -2.33
C GLY A 674 -8.02 -26.60 -1.72
N ASP A 675 -8.59 -27.75 -2.08
CA ASP A 675 -8.18 -29.08 -1.60
C ASP A 675 -6.73 -29.47 -1.98
N GLN A 676 -6.07 -28.72 -2.87
CA GLN A 676 -4.65 -28.91 -3.21
C GLN A 676 -3.69 -28.12 -2.29
N ALA A 677 -4.20 -27.19 -1.48
CA ALA A 677 -3.39 -26.41 -0.57
C ALA A 677 -2.84 -27.28 0.57
N ARG A 678 -1.51 -27.44 0.64
CA ARG A 678 -0.82 -28.01 1.81
C ARG A 678 -0.15 -26.88 2.59
N PHE A 679 -0.45 -26.75 3.88
CA PHE A 679 0.24 -25.82 4.77
C PHE A 679 1.49 -26.46 5.38
N ALA A 680 2.62 -25.74 5.42
CA ALA A 680 3.89 -26.32 5.85
C ALA A 680 3.93 -26.70 7.35
N GLY A 681 3.27 -25.93 8.21
CA GLY A 681 3.19 -26.18 9.66
C GLY A 681 4.56 -26.47 10.29
N HIS A 682 4.65 -27.51 11.11
CA HIS A 682 5.91 -27.96 11.73
C HIS A 682 7.02 -28.34 10.73
N ASN A 683 6.69 -28.63 9.47
CA ASN A 683 7.65 -28.97 8.41
C ASN A 683 8.18 -27.74 7.65
N PHE A 684 7.99 -26.51 8.15
CA PHE A 684 8.44 -25.25 7.51
C PHE A 684 9.91 -25.23 7.04
N ARG A 685 10.80 -25.98 7.73
CA ARG A 685 12.22 -26.12 7.36
C ARG A 685 12.45 -27.01 6.14
N ASN A 686 11.59 -28.01 5.93
CA ASN A 686 11.65 -28.96 4.82
C ASN A 686 10.23 -29.41 4.41
N PRO A 687 9.49 -28.58 3.66
CA PRO A 687 8.12 -28.91 3.23
C PRO A 687 8.06 -30.04 2.19
N SER A 688 9.19 -30.47 1.61
CA SER A 688 9.20 -31.60 0.67
C SER A 688 8.89 -32.96 1.31
N ALA A 689 8.77 -33.02 2.63
CA ALA A 689 8.39 -34.20 3.40
C ALA A 689 6.86 -34.34 3.64
N LEU A 690 6.04 -33.47 3.04
CA LEU A 690 4.57 -33.38 3.21
C LEU A 690 3.75 -34.24 2.24
#